data_AF-A0A7L4GAZ2-F1
#
_entry.id   AF-A0A7L4GAZ2-F1
#
_cell.length_a   1.000
_cell.length_b   1.000
_cell.length_c   1.000
_cell.angle_alpha   90.00
_cell.angle_beta   90.00
_cell.angle_gamma   90.00
#
_symmetry.space_group_name_H-M   'P 1'
#
loop_
_entity.id
_entity.type
_entity.pdbx_description
1 polymer ?
#
loop_
_entity_poly.entity_id
_entity_poly.type
_entity_poly.pdbx_seq_one_letter_code
_entity_poly.pdbx_strand_id
1 'polypeptide(L)'
;VAVAVTGSSGVAAAAGLYRYLRDFCGCHLSWSGAQLRLPDPLPRLRTEIRVTAPGRYRYYQNACTQSYSYAWWDWARWEREIDWMALSGINLAPAFAGQEATWQRVYRSLGLNQSEIDAYFTGPAFLAWNRMGNLRGWAGPLPPAWHLKQLYLQYRIVERMRSLGMITVLPAFAGHVPQGVLRVFPRVNATRLGGWSHFDCTYSCTYLLDPEDPMFQVIGTLFLKELIKEFGTDHVYSADTFNEMTPLSSDPAYLSRVSNAVFRSMTGADPEALWLMQGWLFQHQPDFWQPAQVRALLHGVPLGRMIVLDLFAESKPVYQWTESFYGQPFIWCMLHNFGGNHGLFGTVEAINRGPFAARRFPNSTMVGTGLVPEGIEQNDMVYELMNELGWRQEPLDLPSWVTRYAERRYGAPNAAAAGAWRLLLRSVYNCTGVCVNHNRSPLVRRPSLRMDTELWYNASDVYEAWRLLLSAGAELGASPTFRYDLVDVTRQAAQQLVSDYYVSIRRAFQSHALPELLTAGGVLVYDLLPELDGLLSSHSLFLLGRWLESARAVATSDQEAEQYELNARNQVTLWGPNGNILDYANKQLGGLVLDYYGVRWSLFVSTLVESLNSGSPFHQDQFNQAVFQVERGFVYNKKRYPAVPAGDTLDISRKLFLKYYP
;
A
#
# COMPACT_ATOMS: atom_id res chain seq x y z
N VAL A 1 5.59 -41.38 1.50
CA VAL A 1 5.78 -40.91 0.11
C VAL A 1 6.61 -39.65 0.20
N ALA A 2 7.76 -39.56 -0.49
CA ALA A 2 8.54 -38.33 -0.56
C ALA A 2 8.11 -37.53 -1.81
N VAL A 3 8.04 -36.21 -1.69
CA VAL A 3 7.70 -35.30 -2.80
C VAL A 3 9.00 -34.61 -3.22
N ALA A 4 9.42 -34.80 -4.47
CA ALA A 4 10.58 -34.12 -5.02
C ALA A 4 10.15 -32.81 -5.67
N VAL A 5 10.73 -31.69 -5.22
CA VAL A 5 10.51 -30.36 -5.80
C VAL A 5 11.86 -29.82 -6.26
N THR A 6 11.99 -29.52 -7.55
CA THR A 6 13.21 -29.00 -8.16
C THR A 6 12.92 -27.67 -8.85
N GLY A 7 13.80 -26.68 -8.69
CA GLY A 7 13.70 -25.39 -9.35
C GLY A 7 15.05 -24.94 -9.92
N SER A 8 15.02 -24.08 -10.93
CA SER A 8 16.24 -23.44 -11.47
C SER A 8 16.86 -22.40 -10.53
N SER A 9 16.13 -22.02 -9.47
CA SER A 9 16.56 -21.16 -8.37
C SER A 9 15.78 -21.51 -7.11
N GLY A 10 16.18 -20.96 -5.96
CA GLY A 10 15.47 -21.16 -4.68
C GLY A 10 14.01 -20.70 -4.74
N VAL A 11 13.75 -19.52 -5.30
CA VAL A 11 12.37 -19.02 -5.52
C VAL A 11 11.54 -19.90 -6.44
N ALA A 12 12.15 -20.52 -7.47
CA ALA A 12 11.42 -21.44 -8.34
C ALA A 12 11.05 -22.75 -7.62
N ALA A 13 11.95 -23.25 -6.77
CA ALA A 13 11.66 -24.41 -5.92
C ALA A 13 10.59 -24.08 -4.87
N ALA A 14 10.63 -22.91 -4.24
CA ALA A 14 9.62 -22.46 -3.28
C ALA A 14 8.24 -22.29 -3.94
N ALA A 15 8.15 -21.68 -5.12
CA ALA A 15 6.90 -21.62 -5.88
C ALA A 15 6.37 -23.01 -6.28
N GLY A 16 7.26 -23.93 -6.65
CA GLY A 16 6.90 -25.32 -6.91
C GLY A 16 6.36 -26.03 -5.66
N LEU A 17 6.95 -25.78 -4.50
CA LEU A 17 6.47 -26.27 -3.21
C LEU A 17 5.09 -25.71 -2.89
N TYR A 18 4.90 -24.39 -2.99
CA TYR A 18 3.61 -23.77 -2.72
C TYR A 18 2.53 -24.29 -3.66
N ARG A 19 2.86 -24.45 -4.96
CA ARG A 19 1.94 -25.06 -5.91
C ARG A 19 1.53 -26.47 -5.52
N TYR A 20 2.46 -27.30 -5.05
CA TYR A 20 2.12 -28.64 -4.55
C TYR A 20 1.19 -28.57 -3.33
N LEU A 21 1.54 -27.75 -2.34
CA LEU A 21 0.75 -27.56 -1.13
C LEU A 21 -0.67 -27.07 -1.45
N ARG A 22 -0.78 -26.10 -2.36
CA ARG A 22 -2.05 -25.51 -2.78
C ARG A 22 -2.90 -26.48 -3.61
N ASP A 23 -2.34 -27.00 -4.70
CA ASP A 23 -3.12 -27.75 -5.70
C ASP A 23 -3.42 -29.20 -5.25
N PHE A 24 -2.59 -29.79 -4.39
CA PHE A 24 -2.70 -31.20 -4.00
C PHE A 24 -3.03 -31.39 -2.52
N CYS A 25 -2.44 -30.60 -1.62
CA CYS A 25 -2.67 -30.74 -0.17
C CYS A 25 -3.84 -29.89 0.33
N GLY A 26 -4.37 -28.99 -0.50
CA GLY A 26 -5.45 -28.08 -0.13
C GLY A 26 -5.00 -26.99 0.85
N CYS A 27 -3.71 -26.67 0.90
CA CYS A 27 -3.17 -25.65 1.78
C CYS A 27 -3.36 -24.23 1.23
N HIS A 28 -3.24 -23.24 2.11
CA HIS A 28 -3.31 -21.82 1.80
C HIS A 28 -2.34 -21.02 2.68
N LEU A 29 -1.72 -19.98 2.12
CA LEU A 29 -0.88 -19.04 2.87
C LEU A 29 -1.17 -17.61 2.41
N SER A 30 -1.45 -16.71 3.34
CA SER A 30 -1.54 -15.27 3.08
C SER A 30 -1.18 -14.47 4.33
N TRP A 31 -1.20 -13.13 4.25
CA TRP A 31 -0.87 -12.27 5.40
C TRP A 31 -1.84 -12.46 6.58
N SER A 32 -3.12 -12.70 6.30
CA SER A 32 -4.13 -12.88 7.35
C SER A 32 -4.08 -14.24 8.07
N GLY A 33 -3.34 -15.20 7.53
CA GLY A 33 -3.19 -16.52 8.15
C GLY A 33 -2.85 -17.62 7.16
N ALA A 34 -2.75 -18.84 7.69
CA ALA A 34 -2.39 -20.02 6.92
C ALA A 34 -3.28 -21.21 7.28
N GLN A 35 -3.53 -22.05 6.30
CA GLN A 35 -4.15 -23.37 6.45
C GLN A 35 -3.14 -24.38 5.91
N LEU A 36 -2.39 -25.03 6.80
CA LEU A 36 -1.24 -25.88 6.45
C LEU A 36 -1.44 -27.35 6.87
N ARG A 37 -2.70 -27.79 7.05
CA ARG A 37 -2.98 -29.19 7.31
C ARG A 37 -2.61 -30.03 6.09
N LEU A 38 -1.73 -31.00 6.29
CA LEU A 38 -1.31 -31.93 5.25
C LEU A 38 -2.17 -33.20 5.27
N PRO A 39 -2.55 -33.76 4.11
CA PRO A 39 -3.12 -35.10 4.03
C PRO A 39 -2.09 -36.16 4.45
N ASP A 40 -2.55 -37.23 5.10
CA ASP A 40 -1.75 -38.41 5.40
C ASP A 40 -2.39 -39.66 4.78
N PRO A 41 -1.73 -40.33 3.81
CA PRO A 41 -0.43 -39.98 3.23
C PRO A 41 -0.47 -38.75 2.31
N LEU A 42 0.67 -38.11 2.11
CA LEU A 42 0.82 -37.02 1.14
C LEU A 42 0.35 -37.46 -0.28
N PRO A 43 -0.42 -36.63 -0.99
CA PRO A 43 -0.94 -36.95 -2.31
C PRO A 43 0.19 -37.27 -3.32
N ARG A 44 0.06 -38.42 -4.00
CA ARG A 44 1.03 -38.85 -5.02
C ARG A 44 0.79 -38.12 -6.34
N LEU A 45 1.86 -37.62 -6.95
CA LEU A 45 1.85 -37.15 -8.33
C LEU A 45 1.94 -38.36 -9.26
N ARG A 46 1.02 -38.46 -10.23
CA ARG A 46 1.01 -39.55 -11.22
C ARG A 46 2.09 -39.38 -12.29
N THR A 47 2.48 -38.15 -12.57
CA THR A 47 3.49 -37.76 -13.57
C THR A 47 4.28 -36.55 -13.07
N GLU A 48 5.49 -36.36 -13.58
CA GLU A 48 6.24 -35.11 -13.38
C GLU A 48 5.42 -33.92 -13.91
N ILE A 49 5.41 -32.82 -13.15
CA ILE A 49 4.79 -31.57 -13.60
C ILE A 49 5.88 -30.50 -13.70
N ARG A 50 6.11 -30.01 -14.92
CA ARG A 50 7.09 -28.96 -15.21
C ARG A 50 6.36 -27.67 -15.59
N VAL A 51 6.70 -26.57 -14.93
CA VAL A 51 6.12 -25.25 -15.19
C VAL A 51 7.24 -24.23 -15.33
N THR A 52 7.15 -23.38 -16.35
CA THR A 52 8.06 -22.27 -16.60
C THR A 52 7.26 -20.98 -16.64
N ALA A 53 7.66 -19.99 -15.83
CA ALA A 53 7.05 -18.67 -15.86
C ALA A 53 7.32 -17.99 -17.22
N PRO A 54 6.34 -17.29 -17.81
CA PRO A 54 6.51 -16.62 -19.11
C PRO A 54 7.42 -15.38 -19.05
N GLY A 55 7.49 -14.71 -17.89
CA GLY A 55 8.30 -13.50 -17.69
C GLY A 55 9.54 -13.80 -16.86
N ARG A 56 10.59 -13.00 -17.07
CA ARG A 56 11.84 -13.04 -16.28
C ARG A 56 11.60 -12.62 -14.84
N TYR A 57 10.74 -11.61 -14.63
CA TYR A 57 10.52 -10.99 -13.33
C TYR A 57 9.10 -11.19 -12.80
N ARG A 58 9.01 -11.50 -11.52
CA ARG A 58 7.83 -11.27 -10.67
C ARG A 58 8.25 -10.28 -9.60
N TYR A 59 7.79 -9.05 -9.76
CA TYR A 59 8.16 -7.91 -8.94
C TYR A 59 7.21 -7.74 -7.75
N TYR A 60 7.73 -7.28 -6.62
CA TYR A 60 6.89 -6.92 -5.48
C TYR A 60 7.38 -5.64 -4.82
N GLN A 61 6.41 -4.88 -4.31
CA GLN A 61 6.47 -3.71 -3.44
C GLN A 61 6.40 -2.37 -4.18
N ASN A 62 5.63 -1.45 -3.62
CA ASN A 62 5.66 -0.02 -3.92
C ASN A 62 6.65 0.70 -2.98
N ALA A 63 7.17 1.87 -3.38
CA ALA A 63 7.89 2.76 -2.48
C ALA A 63 7.05 3.14 -1.24
N CYS A 64 5.74 3.32 -1.42
CA CYS A 64 4.79 3.64 -0.35
C CYS A 64 4.64 2.52 0.69
N THR A 65 4.76 1.24 0.30
CA THR A 65 4.63 0.08 1.22
C THR A 65 5.62 0.14 2.38
N GLN A 66 6.79 0.71 2.11
CA GLN A 66 7.86 0.89 3.10
C GLN A 66 7.40 1.75 4.29
N SER A 67 6.44 2.66 4.06
CA SER A 67 5.90 3.55 5.08
C SER A 67 4.53 3.11 5.57
N TYR A 68 3.60 2.72 4.69
CA TYR A 68 2.23 2.36 5.10
C TYR A 68 2.10 0.96 5.73
N SER A 69 3.10 0.09 5.55
CA SER A 69 3.06 -1.26 6.10
C SER A 69 4.33 -1.62 6.87
N TYR A 70 5.52 -1.31 6.32
CA TYR A 70 6.77 -1.87 6.84
C TYR A 70 7.47 -1.01 7.89
N ALA A 71 7.01 0.23 8.11
CA ALA A 71 7.70 1.23 8.94
C ALA A 71 8.09 0.71 10.33
N TRP A 72 7.29 -0.20 10.88
CA TRP A 72 7.46 -0.72 12.24
C TRP A 72 7.83 -2.20 12.30
N TRP A 73 8.24 -2.79 11.18
CA TRP A 73 8.56 -4.21 11.15
C TRP A 73 9.91 -4.51 11.79
N ASP A 74 9.94 -5.60 12.54
CA ASP A 74 11.16 -6.25 13.00
C ASP A 74 11.62 -7.31 12.00
N TRP A 75 12.72 -8.00 12.34
CA TRP A 75 13.24 -9.08 11.50
C TRP A 75 12.24 -10.23 11.37
N ALA A 76 11.56 -10.60 12.46
CA ALA A 76 10.65 -11.75 12.45
C ALA A 76 9.47 -11.53 11.49
N ARG A 77 8.97 -10.30 11.35
CA ARG A 77 7.94 -9.97 10.35
C ARG A 77 8.50 -9.94 8.93
N TRP A 78 9.71 -9.43 8.72
CA TRP A 78 10.39 -9.43 7.42
C TRP A 78 10.71 -10.83 6.92
N GLU A 79 11.17 -11.72 7.79
CA GLU A 79 11.46 -13.12 7.46
C GLU A 79 10.23 -13.84 6.91
N ARG A 80 9.08 -13.67 7.57
CA ARG A 80 7.79 -14.20 7.08
C ARG A 80 7.38 -13.61 5.73
N GLU A 81 7.64 -12.31 5.51
CA GLU A 81 7.36 -11.67 4.22
C GLU A 81 8.22 -12.26 3.11
N ILE A 82 9.52 -12.47 3.35
CA ILE A 82 10.44 -13.03 2.36
C ILE A 82 10.10 -14.49 2.06
N ASP A 83 9.66 -15.26 3.04
CA ASP A 83 9.15 -16.62 2.82
C ASP A 83 7.88 -16.60 1.96
N TRP A 84 6.93 -15.70 2.23
CA TRP A 84 5.74 -15.50 1.39
C TRP A 84 6.10 -15.07 -0.03
N MET A 85 7.07 -14.16 -0.18
CA MET A 85 7.60 -13.73 -1.48
C MET A 85 8.14 -14.92 -2.27
N ALA A 86 8.95 -15.79 -1.63
CA ALA A 86 9.53 -16.96 -2.28
C ALA A 86 8.46 -17.98 -2.69
N LEU A 87 7.50 -18.28 -1.81
CA LEU A 87 6.37 -19.17 -2.10
C LEU A 87 5.46 -18.62 -3.21
N SER A 88 5.35 -17.30 -3.32
CA SER A 88 4.65 -16.61 -4.41
C SER A 88 5.48 -16.51 -5.71
N GLY A 89 6.76 -16.93 -5.67
CA GLY A 89 7.67 -16.90 -6.81
C GLY A 89 8.21 -15.51 -7.17
N ILE A 90 8.14 -14.55 -6.26
CA ILE A 90 8.74 -13.21 -6.39
C ILE A 90 10.25 -13.36 -6.46
N ASN A 91 10.89 -12.70 -7.44
CA ASN A 91 12.33 -12.77 -7.64
C ASN A 91 12.99 -11.41 -7.85
N LEU A 92 12.24 -10.31 -7.80
CA LEU A 92 12.75 -8.95 -7.88
C LEU A 92 11.98 -8.09 -6.87
N ALA A 93 12.67 -7.48 -5.91
CA ALA A 93 12.00 -6.63 -4.91
C ALA A 93 12.95 -5.57 -4.32
N PRO A 94 12.44 -4.40 -3.93
CA PRO A 94 13.17 -3.40 -3.16
C PRO A 94 13.71 -3.94 -1.83
N ALA A 95 14.94 -3.55 -1.52
CA ALA A 95 15.53 -3.66 -0.18
C ALA A 95 15.96 -2.26 0.25
N PHE A 96 15.03 -1.49 0.81
CA PHE A 96 15.16 -0.05 1.04
C PHE A 96 15.43 0.34 2.50
N ALA A 97 15.50 -0.63 3.41
CA ALA A 97 15.75 -0.38 4.82
C ALA A 97 17.15 0.24 5.01
N GLY A 98 17.24 1.22 5.91
CA GLY A 98 18.52 1.80 6.33
C GLY A 98 19.17 2.79 5.35
N GLN A 99 18.56 3.11 4.20
CA GLN A 99 19.17 4.01 3.22
C GLN A 99 19.46 5.42 3.77
N GLU A 100 18.70 5.91 4.75
CA GLU A 100 18.97 7.18 5.43
C GLU A 100 20.30 7.16 6.19
N ALA A 101 20.73 5.99 6.70
CA ALA A 101 22.03 5.85 7.36
C ALA A 101 23.18 6.01 6.36
N THR A 102 23.04 5.44 5.15
CA THR A 102 24.00 5.65 4.06
C THR A 102 24.04 7.11 3.64
N TRP A 103 22.88 7.74 3.45
CA TRP A 103 22.81 9.17 3.15
C TRP A 103 23.43 10.04 4.25
N GLN A 104 23.22 9.71 5.53
CA GLN A 104 23.86 10.43 6.63
C GLN A 104 25.40 10.38 6.54
N ARG A 105 25.98 9.21 6.21
CA ARG A 105 27.44 9.09 6.00
C ARG A 105 27.91 9.95 4.82
N VAL A 106 27.20 9.88 3.69
CA VAL A 106 27.50 10.67 2.49
C VAL A 106 27.44 12.17 2.80
N TYR A 107 26.36 12.66 3.38
CA TYR A 107 26.20 14.08 3.69
C TYR A 107 27.24 14.59 4.71
N ARG A 108 27.57 13.80 5.75
CA ARG A 108 28.65 14.15 6.68
C ARG A 108 30.01 14.23 5.96
N SER A 109 30.31 13.29 5.06
CA SER A 109 31.55 13.31 4.27
C SER A 109 31.65 14.52 3.33
N LEU A 110 30.49 15.04 2.91
CA LEU A 110 30.37 16.25 2.10
C LEU A 110 30.37 17.53 2.95
N GLY A 111 30.48 17.45 4.28
CA GLY A 111 30.59 18.62 5.17
C GLY A 111 29.27 19.18 5.71
N LEU A 112 28.17 18.43 5.62
CA LEU A 112 26.91 18.80 6.28
C LEU A 112 26.99 18.52 7.78
N ASN A 113 26.39 19.42 8.56
CA ASN A 113 26.29 19.27 10.01
C ASN A 113 25.12 18.34 10.35
N GLN A 114 25.19 17.68 11.50
CA GLN A 114 24.13 16.74 11.91
C GLN A 114 22.74 17.39 11.96
N SER A 115 22.64 18.62 12.46
CA SER A 115 21.38 19.37 12.52
C SER A 115 20.74 19.61 11.15
N GLU A 116 21.54 19.72 10.09
CA GLU A 116 21.03 19.91 8.71
C GLU A 116 20.49 18.60 8.13
N ILE A 117 21.11 17.47 8.51
CA ILE A 117 20.67 16.13 8.13
C ILE A 117 19.38 15.77 8.88
N ASP A 118 19.34 16.05 10.18
CA ASP A 118 18.16 15.83 11.04
C ASP A 118 16.96 16.64 10.58
N ALA A 119 17.17 17.87 10.08
CA ALA A 119 16.12 18.71 9.53
C ALA A 119 15.65 18.27 8.12
N TYR A 120 16.41 17.42 7.43
CA TYR A 120 16.08 16.96 6.09
C TYR A 120 15.18 15.71 6.12
N PHE A 121 15.54 14.70 6.91
CA PHE A 121 14.76 13.46 6.96
C PHE A 121 13.42 13.67 7.66
N THR A 122 12.38 13.04 7.12
CA THR A 122 11.07 12.94 7.79
C THR A 122 11.12 11.90 8.91
N GLY A 123 10.06 11.83 9.70
CA GLY A 123 9.83 10.73 10.63
C GLY A 123 9.56 9.41 9.88
N PRO A 124 9.71 8.25 10.55
CA PRO A 124 9.69 6.94 9.89
C PRO A 124 8.47 6.66 9.00
N ALA A 125 7.30 7.11 9.44
CA ALA A 125 6.04 6.89 8.73
C ALA A 125 5.92 7.68 7.42
N PHE A 126 6.87 8.57 7.11
CA PHE A 126 6.81 9.45 5.93
C PHE A 126 8.05 9.33 5.03
N LEU A 127 8.90 8.32 5.25
CA LEU A 127 10.16 8.17 4.51
C LEU A 127 9.96 7.89 3.02
N ALA A 128 8.89 7.20 2.61
CA ALA A 128 8.59 6.99 1.19
C ALA A 128 8.59 8.32 0.40
N TRP A 129 7.86 9.32 0.90
CA TRP A 129 7.74 10.65 0.25
C TRP A 129 8.97 11.52 0.45
N ASN A 130 9.78 11.28 1.48
CA ASN A 130 11.07 11.94 1.59
C ASN A 130 12.08 11.44 0.55
N ARG A 131 12.17 10.12 0.37
CA ARG A 131 13.04 9.46 -0.61
C ARG A 131 12.73 9.87 -2.05
N MET A 132 11.44 10.06 -2.36
CA MET A 132 10.97 10.55 -3.66
C MET A 132 11.11 12.07 -3.84
N GLY A 133 11.54 12.80 -2.81
CA GLY A 133 11.76 14.24 -2.86
C GLY A 133 10.51 15.10 -2.59
N ASN A 134 9.35 14.50 -2.33
CA ASN A 134 8.10 15.22 -2.08
C ASN A 134 8.11 15.95 -0.72
N LEU A 135 8.71 15.32 0.31
CA LEU A 135 8.74 15.83 1.69
C LEU A 135 10.16 15.98 2.25
N ARG A 136 10.29 16.80 3.29
CA ARG A 136 11.46 16.92 4.16
C ARG A 136 11.03 17.27 5.59
N GLY A 137 11.77 16.80 6.59
CA GLY A 137 11.66 17.20 8.00
C GLY A 137 10.36 16.85 8.75
N TRP A 138 9.23 16.63 8.06
CA TRP A 138 7.94 16.35 8.69
C TRP A 138 8.00 15.14 9.63
N ALA A 139 7.55 15.35 10.87
CA ALA A 139 7.51 14.34 11.94
C ALA A 139 8.88 13.71 12.34
N GLY A 140 9.99 14.28 11.85
CA GLY A 140 11.35 13.94 12.25
C GLY A 140 11.78 14.63 13.56
N PRO A 141 13.07 14.56 13.94
CA PRO A 141 14.17 13.89 13.23
C PRO A 141 14.18 12.37 13.44
N LEU A 142 14.99 11.65 12.66
CA LEU A 142 15.28 10.23 12.91
C LEU A 142 16.34 10.11 14.03
N PRO A 143 16.07 9.39 15.13
CA PRO A 143 17.05 9.21 16.18
C PRO A 143 18.18 8.25 15.74
N PRO A 144 19.38 8.31 16.35
CA PRO A 144 20.49 7.39 16.03
C PRO A 144 20.12 5.91 16.09
N ALA A 145 19.25 5.52 17.04
CA ALA A 145 18.76 4.15 17.18
C ALA A 145 18.01 3.65 15.94
N TRP A 146 17.30 4.52 15.23
CA TRP A 146 16.63 4.19 13.98
C TRP A 146 17.63 3.68 12.94
N HIS A 147 18.71 4.43 12.71
CA HIS A 147 19.72 4.07 11.72
C HIS A 147 20.36 2.70 12.02
N LEU A 148 20.72 2.44 13.28
CA LEU A 148 21.31 1.15 13.67
C LEU A 148 20.35 -0.02 13.47
N LYS A 149 19.08 0.12 13.89
CA LYS A 149 18.06 -0.93 13.72
C LYS A 149 17.78 -1.20 12.24
N GLN A 150 17.67 -0.14 11.43
CA GLN A 150 17.38 -0.29 10.00
C GLN A 150 18.56 -0.86 9.21
N LEU A 151 19.81 -0.51 9.56
CA LEU A 151 20.99 -1.16 8.99
C LEU A 151 21.01 -2.67 9.32
N TYR A 152 20.75 -3.04 10.58
CA TYR A 152 20.65 -4.44 10.99
C TYR A 152 19.57 -5.20 10.18
N LEU A 153 18.39 -4.61 10.03
CA LEU A 153 17.31 -5.20 9.25
C LEU A 153 17.72 -5.38 7.78
N GLN A 154 18.33 -4.35 7.18
CA GLN A 154 18.74 -4.39 5.78
C GLN A 154 19.75 -5.51 5.50
N TYR A 155 20.73 -5.72 6.37
CA TYR A 155 21.67 -6.84 6.24
C TYR A 155 20.95 -8.18 6.17
N ARG A 156 20.00 -8.40 7.08
CA ARG A 156 19.22 -9.64 7.16
C ARG A 156 18.29 -9.84 5.96
N ILE A 157 17.64 -8.75 5.51
CA ILE A 157 16.76 -8.76 4.34
C ILE A 157 17.55 -9.14 3.09
N VAL A 158 18.66 -8.45 2.82
CA VAL A 158 19.47 -8.67 1.63
C VAL A 158 20.06 -10.09 1.61
N GLU A 159 20.62 -10.55 2.74
CA GLU A 159 21.15 -11.91 2.88
C GLU A 159 20.07 -12.96 2.59
N ARG A 160 18.89 -12.83 3.22
CA ARG A 160 17.82 -13.81 3.07
C ARG A 160 17.26 -13.82 1.65
N MET A 161 17.02 -12.65 1.05
CA MET A 161 16.56 -12.54 -0.34
C MET A 161 17.53 -13.22 -1.31
N ARG A 162 18.83 -12.92 -1.20
CA ARG A 162 19.87 -13.52 -2.06
C ARG A 162 20.03 -15.01 -1.83
N SER A 163 19.90 -15.50 -0.59
CA SER A 163 19.95 -16.95 -0.28
C SER A 163 18.88 -17.76 -1.02
N LEU A 164 17.76 -17.12 -1.39
CA LEU A 164 16.67 -17.71 -2.15
C LEU A 164 16.80 -17.46 -3.67
N GLY A 165 17.79 -16.67 -4.10
CA GLY A 165 18.00 -16.28 -5.49
C GLY A 165 17.10 -15.14 -5.96
N MET A 166 16.61 -14.30 -5.04
CA MET A 166 15.97 -13.02 -5.39
C MET A 166 17.02 -11.97 -5.73
N ILE A 167 16.67 -11.07 -6.65
CA ILE A 167 17.45 -9.88 -6.99
C ILE A 167 16.98 -8.74 -6.10
N THR A 168 17.89 -8.15 -5.32
CA THR A 168 17.58 -6.99 -4.48
C THR A 168 17.68 -5.71 -5.31
N VAL A 169 16.63 -4.90 -5.27
CA VAL A 169 16.63 -3.55 -5.87
C VAL A 169 17.07 -2.56 -4.79
N LEU A 170 18.21 -1.92 -5.02
CA LEU A 170 18.79 -0.94 -4.09
C LEU A 170 18.41 0.50 -4.52
N PRO A 171 18.31 1.47 -3.60
CA PRO A 171 18.05 2.85 -3.97
C PRO A 171 19.25 3.48 -4.70
N ALA A 172 19.00 4.50 -5.51
CA ALA A 172 20.00 5.36 -6.12
C ALA A 172 19.59 6.83 -6.03
N PHE A 173 20.54 7.72 -6.33
CA PHE A 173 20.32 9.17 -6.28
C PHE A 173 19.46 9.66 -7.45
N ALA A 174 18.40 10.40 -7.13
CA ALA A 174 17.47 10.95 -8.11
C ALA A 174 17.60 12.47 -8.33
N GLY A 175 18.57 13.13 -7.70
CA GLY A 175 18.83 14.58 -7.84
C GLY A 175 18.43 15.44 -6.63
N HIS A 176 17.59 14.94 -5.73
CA HIS A 176 17.08 15.70 -4.57
C HIS A 176 18.13 15.86 -3.47
N VAL A 177 18.33 17.08 -2.98
CA VAL A 177 19.36 17.39 -1.97
C VAL A 177 18.82 18.26 -0.82
N PRO A 178 19.40 18.13 0.39
CA PRO A 178 19.14 19.05 1.50
C PRO A 178 19.73 20.43 1.26
N GLN A 179 19.17 21.44 1.93
CA GLN A 179 19.66 22.82 1.88
C GLN A 179 21.12 22.96 2.32
N GLY A 180 21.62 22.08 3.19
CA GLY A 180 23.02 22.07 3.61
C GLY A 180 24.01 21.88 2.46
N VAL A 181 23.61 21.22 1.35
CA VAL A 181 24.45 21.10 0.15
C VAL A 181 24.73 22.47 -0.47
N LEU A 182 23.73 23.36 -0.50
CA LEU A 182 23.90 24.73 -1.03
C LEU A 182 24.79 25.58 -0.12
N ARG A 183 24.86 25.28 1.19
CA ARG A 183 25.80 25.96 2.11
C ARG A 183 27.24 25.53 1.85
N VAL A 184 27.48 24.22 1.74
CA VAL A 184 28.85 23.70 1.55
C VAL A 184 29.36 23.96 0.14
N PHE A 185 28.49 23.87 -0.86
CA PHE A 185 28.81 24.11 -2.26
C PHE A 185 27.99 25.29 -2.80
N PRO A 186 28.35 26.55 -2.48
CA PRO A 186 27.54 27.73 -2.80
C PRO A 186 27.42 28.07 -4.29
N ARG A 187 28.15 27.35 -5.15
CA ARG A 187 28.11 27.50 -6.61
C ARG A 187 27.30 26.41 -7.33
N VAL A 188 26.70 25.47 -6.59
CA VAL A 188 25.86 24.44 -7.22
C VAL A 188 24.63 25.09 -7.85
N ASN A 189 24.31 24.63 -9.05
CA ASN A 189 23.06 24.94 -9.69
C ASN A 189 21.99 23.97 -9.18
N ALA A 190 21.07 24.49 -8.36
CA ALA A 190 19.98 23.73 -7.79
C ALA A 190 18.70 24.56 -7.86
N THR A 191 17.61 23.93 -8.25
CA THR A 191 16.30 24.58 -8.28
C THR A 191 15.45 24.11 -7.12
N ARG A 192 14.76 25.04 -6.46
CA ARG A 192 13.78 24.71 -5.45
C ARG A 192 12.47 24.31 -6.13
N LEU A 193 11.99 23.10 -5.87
CA LEU A 193 10.73 22.60 -6.40
C LEU A 193 9.52 23.28 -5.72
N GLY A 194 8.34 23.11 -6.33
CA GLY A 194 7.07 23.56 -5.75
C GLY A 194 6.66 22.74 -4.52
N GLY A 195 5.65 23.23 -3.79
CA GLY A 195 5.04 22.47 -2.70
C GLY A 195 4.24 21.29 -3.24
N TRP A 196 4.28 20.16 -2.54
CA TRP A 196 3.55 18.95 -2.89
C TRP A 196 2.38 18.71 -1.91
N SER A 197 1.22 18.32 -2.43
CA SER A 197 -0.01 17.96 -1.67
C SER A 197 -0.32 18.88 -0.49
N HIS A 198 -0.38 20.19 -0.76
CA HIS A 198 -0.71 21.24 0.21
C HIS A 198 0.31 21.44 1.34
N PHE A 199 1.47 20.78 1.33
CA PHE A 199 2.56 21.13 2.22
C PHE A 199 3.26 22.41 1.73
N ASP A 200 3.48 23.33 2.67
CA ASP A 200 4.31 24.49 2.41
C ASP A 200 5.80 24.10 2.35
N CYS A 201 6.63 25.09 2.02
CA CYS A 201 8.06 24.87 1.86
C CYS A 201 8.84 24.63 3.17
N THR A 202 8.18 24.60 4.32
CA THR A 202 8.76 24.08 5.57
C THR A 202 9.02 22.58 5.43
N TYR A 203 8.05 21.85 4.88
CA TYR A 203 8.06 20.38 4.83
C TYR A 203 8.10 19.80 3.41
N SER A 204 8.04 20.64 2.38
CA SER A 204 8.18 20.25 0.97
C SER A 204 9.16 21.20 0.26
N CYS A 205 9.01 21.43 -1.04
CA CYS A 205 9.86 22.31 -1.85
C CYS A 205 11.35 21.96 -1.71
N THR A 206 11.67 20.68 -1.92
CA THR A 206 13.06 20.18 -1.91
C THR A 206 13.89 20.83 -3.01
N TYR A 207 15.21 20.78 -2.86
CA TYR A 207 16.12 21.27 -3.90
C TYR A 207 16.46 20.12 -4.84
N LEU A 208 16.30 20.34 -6.14
CA LEU A 208 16.72 19.44 -7.20
C LEU A 208 17.99 19.99 -7.83
N LEU A 209 19.07 19.21 -7.82
CA LEU A 209 20.29 19.57 -8.54
C LEU A 209 20.03 19.60 -10.05
N ASP A 210 20.64 20.58 -10.71
CA ASP A 210 20.67 20.60 -12.17
C ASP A 210 21.40 19.35 -12.71
N PRO A 211 20.86 18.68 -13.73
CA PRO A 211 21.45 17.44 -14.26
C PRO A 211 22.85 17.63 -14.84
N GLU A 212 23.24 18.85 -15.20
CA GLU A 212 24.56 19.17 -15.74
C GLU A 212 25.53 19.72 -14.68
N ASP A 213 25.06 19.93 -13.45
CA ASP A 213 25.95 20.32 -12.35
C ASP A 213 26.92 19.17 -12.01
N PRO A 214 28.24 19.42 -11.94
CA PRO A 214 29.22 18.38 -11.62
C PRO A 214 28.94 17.65 -10.29
N MET A 215 28.33 18.33 -9.31
CA MET A 215 27.98 17.72 -8.03
C MET A 215 26.90 16.65 -8.14
N PHE A 216 26.09 16.64 -9.20
CA PHE A 216 25.12 15.57 -9.44
C PHE A 216 25.85 14.21 -9.51
N GLN A 217 26.92 14.15 -10.32
CA GLN A 217 27.69 12.92 -10.50
C GLN A 217 28.50 12.56 -9.24
N VAL A 218 29.06 13.55 -8.56
CA VAL A 218 29.81 13.34 -7.31
C VAL A 218 28.91 12.72 -6.23
N ILE A 219 27.75 13.33 -5.97
CA ILE A 219 26.83 12.90 -4.90
C ILE A 219 26.23 11.55 -5.24
N GLY A 220 25.71 11.38 -6.47
CA GLY A 220 25.08 10.13 -6.87
C GLY A 220 26.03 8.94 -6.88
N THR A 221 27.23 9.13 -7.42
CA THR A 221 28.27 8.08 -7.44
C THR A 221 28.75 7.74 -6.02
N LEU A 222 28.94 8.75 -5.17
CA LEU A 222 29.39 8.55 -3.79
C LEU A 222 28.36 7.78 -2.97
N PHE A 223 27.09 8.16 -3.06
CA PHE A 223 26.01 7.43 -2.40
C PHE A 223 25.98 5.97 -2.80
N LEU A 224 26.02 5.70 -4.11
CA LEU A 224 25.92 4.33 -4.59
C LEU A 224 27.16 3.50 -4.22
N LYS A 225 28.36 4.08 -4.24
CA LYS A 225 29.58 3.40 -3.76
C LYS A 225 29.51 3.05 -2.28
N GLU A 226 29.04 3.96 -1.43
CA GLU A 226 28.86 3.68 0.00
C GLU A 226 27.81 2.60 0.24
N LEU A 227 26.71 2.62 -0.53
CA LEU A 227 25.66 1.60 -0.45
C LEU A 227 26.16 0.21 -0.88
N ILE A 228 26.86 0.13 -2.00
CA ILE A 228 27.45 -1.12 -2.53
C ILE A 228 28.50 -1.66 -1.56
N LYS A 229 29.33 -0.78 -0.97
CA LYS A 229 30.32 -1.18 0.03
C LYS A 229 29.66 -1.82 1.25
N GLU A 230 28.51 -1.30 1.69
CA GLU A 230 27.80 -1.81 2.87
C GLU A 230 27.07 -3.13 2.57
N PHE A 231 26.40 -3.25 1.41
CA PHE A 231 25.43 -4.32 1.15
C PHE A 231 25.74 -5.19 -0.08
N GLY A 232 26.80 -4.92 -0.83
CA GLY A 232 26.98 -5.47 -2.18
C GLY A 232 25.89 -4.99 -3.14
N THR A 233 25.74 -5.64 -4.30
CA THR A 233 24.71 -5.29 -5.29
C THR A 233 24.29 -6.48 -6.15
N ASP A 234 23.07 -6.41 -6.69
CA ASP A 234 22.57 -7.27 -7.76
C ASP A 234 22.32 -6.46 -9.06
N HIS A 235 22.99 -5.30 -9.17
CA HIS A 235 23.02 -4.39 -10.32
C HIS A 235 21.69 -3.70 -10.68
N VAL A 236 20.62 -3.85 -9.88
CA VAL A 236 19.34 -3.18 -10.12
C VAL A 236 19.11 -2.06 -9.11
N TYR A 237 18.88 -0.84 -9.61
CA TYR A 237 18.75 0.35 -8.79
C TYR A 237 17.46 1.11 -9.07
N SER A 238 16.83 1.64 -8.02
CA SER A 238 15.61 2.45 -8.12
C SER A 238 15.89 3.92 -7.83
N ALA A 239 15.40 4.80 -8.71
CA ALA A 239 15.44 6.25 -8.53
C ALA A 239 14.29 6.91 -9.30
N ASP A 240 13.61 7.87 -8.69
CA ASP A 240 12.47 8.57 -9.29
C ASP A 240 12.54 10.07 -8.98
N THR A 241 12.87 10.88 -9.99
CA THR A 241 13.08 12.32 -9.79
C THR A 241 11.78 13.12 -9.68
N PHE A 242 10.75 12.74 -10.45
CA PHE A 242 9.55 13.55 -10.69
C PHE A 242 8.26 12.83 -10.27
N ASN A 243 8.32 11.94 -9.28
CA ASN A 243 7.12 11.27 -8.78
C ASN A 243 6.17 12.31 -8.17
N GLU A 244 5.04 12.55 -8.83
CA GLU A 244 4.04 13.59 -8.48
C GLU A 244 4.59 15.02 -8.39
N MET A 245 5.71 15.30 -9.05
CA MET A 245 6.31 16.62 -9.09
C MET A 245 6.53 17.03 -10.54
N THR A 246 6.04 18.21 -10.91
CA THR A 246 6.18 18.72 -12.27
C THR A 246 7.64 19.11 -12.53
N PRO A 247 8.28 18.61 -13.60
CA PRO A 247 9.61 19.05 -14.00
C PRO A 247 9.63 20.55 -14.35
N LEU A 248 10.80 21.17 -14.26
CA LEU A 248 10.97 22.61 -14.49
C LEU A 248 10.74 23.02 -15.95
N SER A 249 10.96 22.09 -16.87
CA SER A 249 10.80 22.31 -18.30
C SER A 249 10.22 21.07 -18.96
N SER A 250 9.29 21.28 -19.89
CA SER A 250 8.74 20.25 -20.77
C SER A 250 9.59 20.04 -22.03
N ASP A 251 10.74 20.73 -22.16
CA ASP A 251 11.69 20.54 -23.26
C ASP A 251 12.24 19.09 -23.23
N PRO A 252 12.02 18.30 -24.30
CA PRO A 252 12.60 16.98 -24.46
C PRO A 252 14.11 16.91 -24.15
N ALA A 253 14.88 17.93 -24.54
CA ALA A 253 16.32 17.92 -24.30
C ALA A 253 16.65 17.97 -22.81
N TYR A 254 15.90 18.76 -22.02
CA TYR A 254 16.05 18.82 -20.57
C TYR A 254 15.72 17.48 -19.91
N LEU A 255 14.57 16.89 -20.25
CA LEU A 255 14.13 15.60 -19.68
C LEU A 255 15.11 14.47 -19.99
N SER A 256 15.66 14.45 -21.20
CA SER A 256 16.70 13.49 -21.58
C SER A 256 17.99 13.69 -20.77
N ARG A 257 18.41 14.94 -20.52
CA ARG A 257 19.56 15.22 -19.65
C ARG A 257 19.34 14.77 -18.21
N VAL A 258 18.12 14.92 -17.67
CA VAL A 258 17.79 14.46 -16.31
C VAL A 258 17.96 12.95 -16.18
N SER A 259 17.31 12.15 -17.02
CA SER A 259 17.44 10.69 -16.95
C SER A 259 18.86 10.23 -17.25
N ASN A 260 19.56 10.91 -18.16
CA ASN A 260 20.97 10.63 -18.43
C ASN A 260 21.87 10.90 -17.21
N ALA A 261 21.65 12.00 -16.48
CA ALA A 261 22.43 12.33 -15.28
C ALA A 261 22.24 11.31 -14.16
N VAL A 262 20.99 10.91 -13.89
CA VAL A 262 20.65 9.84 -12.94
C VAL A 262 21.38 8.55 -13.33
N PHE A 263 21.21 8.10 -14.57
CA PHE A 263 21.80 6.84 -15.03
C PHE A 263 23.34 6.85 -15.10
N ARG A 264 23.95 7.99 -15.47
CA ARG A 264 25.41 8.16 -15.43
C ARG A 264 25.95 8.06 -14.00
N SER A 265 25.23 8.59 -13.01
CA SER A 265 25.66 8.47 -11.62
C SER A 265 25.61 7.03 -11.12
N MET A 266 24.65 6.24 -11.59
CA MET A 266 24.60 4.79 -11.33
C MET A 266 25.79 4.08 -11.98
N THR A 267 26.02 4.30 -13.28
CA THR A 267 27.09 3.63 -14.03
C THR A 267 28.50 4.08 -13.65
N GLY A 268 28.64 5.26 -13.03
CA GLY A 268 29.88 5.72 -12.40
C GLY A 268 30.29 4.94 -11.15
N ALA A 269 29.35 4.25 -10.51
CA ALA A 269 29.62 3.33 -9.40
C ALA A 269 29.56 1.85 -9.82
N ASP A 270 28.66 1.50 -10.75
CA ASP A 270 28.42 0.14 -11.22
C ASP A 270 28.16 0.10 -12.73
N PRO A 271 29.14 -0.30 -13.57
CA PRO A 271 28.98 -0.37 -15.03
C PRO A 271 27.86 -1.30 -15.52
N GLU A 272 27.39 -2.23 -14.70
CA GLU A 272 26.32 -3.19 -15.03
C GLU A 272 24.91 -2.69 -14.64
N ALA A 273 24.82 -1.49 -14.05
CA ALA A 273 23.58 -0.93 -13.53
C ALA A 273 22.38 -1.02 -14.50
N LEU A 274 21.26 -1.52 -13.98
CA LEU A 274 19.93 -1.45 -14.55
C LEU A 274 19.10 -0.50 -13.69
N TRP A 275 18.46 0.48 -14.32
CA TRP A 275 17.58 1.39 -13.62
C TRP A 275 16.14 0.87 -13.64
N LEU A 276 15.61 0.51 -12.47
CA LEU A 276 14.19 0.26 -12.26
C LEU A 276 13.47 1.58 -11.96
N MET A 277 12.58 2.01 -12.83
CA MET A 277 11.90 3.32 -12.74
C MET A 277 10.38 3.15 -12.59
N GLN A 278 9.74 3.94 -11.74
CA GLN A 278 8.29 3.97 -11.63
C GLN A 278 7.66 4.74 -12.80
N GLY A 279 6.73 4.11 -13.53
CA GLY A 279 5.95 4.74 -14.60
C GLY A 279 4.78 5.62 -14.13
N TRP A 280 4.56 5.74 -12.80
CA TRP A 280 3.41 6.45 -12.21
C TRP A 280 3.25 7.88 -12.73
N LEU A 281 4.35 8.61 -12.82
CA LEU A 281 4.35 10.02 -13.25
C LEU A 281 3.69 10.24 -14.61
N PHE A 282 3.84 9.30 -15.55
CA PHE A 282 3.22 9.37 -16.88
C PHE A 282 1.69 9.33 -16.81
N GLN A 283 1.15 8.54 -15.87
CA GLN A 283 -0.28 8.44 -15.66
C GLN A 283 -0.80 9.57 -14.76
N HIS A 284 -0.05 9.96 -13.74
CA HIS A 284 -0.47 10.94 -12.72
C HIS A 284 -0.57 12.36 -13.28
N GLN A 285 0.35 12.77 -14.16
CA GLN A 285 0.38 14.09 -14.79
C GLN A 285 0.33 13.98 -16.33
N PRO A 286 -0.77 13.47 -16.90
CA PRO A 286 -0.85 13.22 -18.34
C PRO A 286 -0.75 14.50 -19.15
N ASP A 287 -1.18 15.65 -18.61
CA ASP A 287 -1.07 16.96 -19.27
C ASP A 287 0.38 17.37 -19.53
N PHE A 288 1.31 17.03 -18.61
CA PHE A 288 2.73 17.28 -18.79
C PHE A 288 3.41 16.18 -19.61
N TRP A 289 3.14 14.92 -19.29
CA TRP A 289 3.82 13.76 -19.86
C TRP A 289 3.21 13.31 -21.20
N GLN A 290 3.33 14.19 -22.19
CA GLN A 290 2.95 13.90 -23.58
C GLN A 290 3.97 12.99 -24.28
N PRO A 291 3.65 12.39 -25.45
CA PRO A 291 4.51 11.41 -26.10
C PRO A 291 5.98 11.81 -26.28
N ALA A 292 6.25 13.08 -26.62
CA ALA A 292 7.62 13.58 -26.80
C ALA A 292 8.41 13.62 -25.48
N GLN A 293 7.78 14.04 -24.38
CA GLN A 293 8.38 14.15 -23.05
C GLN A 293 8.68 12.76 -22.48
N VAL A 294 7.73 11.83 -22.60
CA VAL A 294 7.91 10.44 -22.17
C VAL A 294 9.05 9.78 -22.94
N ARG A 295 9.05 9.91 -24.28
CA ARG A 295 10.11 9.36 -25.12
C ARG A 295 11.48 9.93 -24.75
N ALA A 296 11.57 11.24 -24.54
CA ALA A 296 12.83 11.90 -24.20
C ALA A 296 13.41 11.43 -22.86
N LEU A 297 12.57 11.28 -21.84
CA LEU A 297 12.98 10.75 -20.55
C LEU A 297 13.48 9.30 -20.69
N LEU A 298 12.71 8.44 -21.35
CA LEU A 298 13.04 7.01 -21.49
C LEU A 298 14.28 6.75 -22.37
N HIS A 299 14.52 7.59 -23.39
CA HIS A 299 15.67 7.46 -24.30
C HIS A 299 16.92 8.23 -23.85
N GLY A 300 16.86 8.98 -22.74
CA GLY A 300 18.08 9.46 -22.08
C GLY A 300 18.94 8.34 -21.46
N VAL A 301 18.39 7.12 -21.44
CA VAL A 301 19.05 5.87 -21.00
C VAL A 301 19.10 4.89 -22.16
N PRO A 302 20.21 4.13 -22.35
CA PRO A 302 20.29 3.12 -23.39
C PRO A 302 19.15 2.09 -23.31
N LEU A 303 18.67 1.62 -24.45
CA LEU A 303 17.61 0.61 -24.50
C LEU A 303 18.06 -0.67 -23.77
N GLY A 304 17.17 -1.21 -22.93
CA GLY A 304 17.44 -2.40 -22.12
C GLY A 304 18.21 -2.14 -20.82
N ARG A 305 18.67 -0.90 -20.58
CA ARG A 305 19.33 -0.49 -19.33
C ARG A 305 18.39 0.22 -18.35
N MET A 306 17.12 0.37 -18.74
CA MET A 306 16.01 0.78 -17.88
C MET A 306 14.92 -0.30 -17.92
N ILE A 307 14.29 -0.56 -16.78
CA ILE A 307 13.06 -1.34 -16.68
C ILE A 307 11.99 -0.42 -16.09
N VAL A 308 10.90 -0.20 -16.83
CA VAL A 308 9.79 0.63 -16.35
C VAL A 308 8.76 -0.24 -15.63
N LEU A 309 8.38 0.15 -14.42
CA LEU A 309 7.22 -0.40 -13.74
C LEU A 309 5.97 0.30 -14.28
N ASP A 310 5.17 -0.38 -15.10
CA ASP A 310 3.84 0.10 -15.49
C ASP A 310 2.92 -0.05 -14.29
N LEU A 311 2.97 0.97 -13.41
CA LEU A 311 2.68 0.80 -11.99
C LEU A 311 1.20 0.48 -11.73
N PHE A 312 0.29 0.99 -12.54
CA PHE A 312 -1.16 0.86 -12.37
C PHE A 312 -1.84 0.20 -13.57
N ALA A 313 -1.20 -0.84 -14.12
CA ALA A 313 -1.54 -1.38 -15.42
C ALA A 313 -2.85 -2.18 -15.48
N GLU A 314 -3.43 -2.54 -14.33
CA GLU A 314 -4.77 -3.14 -14.25
C GLU A 314 -5.90 -2.14 -14.49
N SER A 315 -5.64 -0.84 -14.36
CA SER A 315 -6.65 0.21 -14.55
C SER A 315 -6.24 1.25 -15.59
N LYS A 316 -4.99 1.72 -15.54
CA LYS A 316 -4.47 2.79 -16.38
C LYS A 316 -3.10 2.42 -16.97
N PRO A 317 -3.04 1.40 -17.85
CA PRO A 317 -1.79 0.95 -18.45
C PRO A 317 -1.13 2.02 -19.32
N VAL A 318 0.15 2.28 -19.08
CA VAL A 318 0.95 3.24 -19.84
C VAL A 318 1.56 2.61 -21.10
N TYR A 319 1.82 1.30 -21.10
CA TYR A 319 2.44 0.60 -22.24
C TYR A 319 1.65 0.78 -23.55
N GLN A 320 0.33 0.94 -23.48
CA GLN A 320 -0.54 0.96 -24.66
C GLN A 320 -0.30 2.19 -25.55
N TRP A 321 -0.22 3.38 -24.95
CA TRP A 321 -0.07 4.65 -25.67
C TRP A 321 1.39 5.09 -25.82
N THR A 322 2.31 4.41 -25.14
CA THR A 322 3.76 4.61 -25.29
C THR A 322 4.40 3.58 -26.23
N GLU A 323 3.60 2.83 -26.99
CA GLU A 323 4.08 1.81 -27.93
C GLU A 323 5.03 0.80 -27.24
N SER A 324 4.63 0.30 -26.07
CA SER A 324 5.48 -0.52 -25.20
C SER A 324 6.73 0.23 -24.71
N PHE A 325 6.54 1.41 -24.11
CA PHE A 325 7.60 2.25 -23.55
C PHE A 325 8.74 2.56 -24.53
N TYR A 326 8.38 2.74 -25.80
CA TYR A 326 9.30 3.05 -26.90
C TYR A 326 10.54 2.14 -26.95
N GLY A 327 10.34 0.84 -26.65
CA GLY A 327 11.38 -0.18 -26.70
C GLY A 327 12.10 -0.47 -25.38
N GLN A 328 11.87 0.29 -24.31
CA GLN A 328 12.40 -0.07 -22.99
C GLN A 328 11.63 -1.27 -22.41
N PRO A 329 12.30 -2.23 -21.75
CA PRO A 329 11.64 -3.28 -20.98
C PRO A 329 10.66 -2.74 -19.94
N PHE A 330 9.54 -3.43 -19.74
CA PHE A 330 8.60 -3.07 -18.67
C PHE A 330 8.05 -4.26 -17.90
N ILE A 331 7.59 -4.00 -16.67
CA ILE A 331 6.89 -4.95 -15.82
C ILE A 331 5.45 -4.47 -15.68
N TRP A 332 4.49 -5.31 -16.07
CA TRP A 332 3.07 -5.04 -15.88
C TRP A 332 2.75 -5.20 -14.40
N CYS A 333 2.37 -4.12 -13.71
CA CYS A 333 2.10 -4.17 -12.29
C CYS A 333 0.61 -3.99 -11.98
N MET A 334 0.16 -4.70 -10.96
CA MET A 334 -1.10 -4.46 -10.29
C MET A 334 -0.85 -3.57 -9.06
N LEU A 335 -1.35 -2.34 -9.10
CA LEU A 335 -1.26 -1.42 -7.95
C LEU A 335 -2.29 -1.82 -6.88
N HIS A 336 -3.55 -1.94 -7.30
CA HIS A 336 -4.70 -2.35 -6.50
C HIS A 336 -5.03 -1.43 -5.31
N ASN A 337 -4.15 -1.34 -4.32
CA ASN A 337 -4.40 -0.67 -3.05
C ASN A 337 -3.67 0.68 -2.94
N PHE A 338 -4.42 1.70 -2.55
CA PHE A 338 -3.88 3.00 -2.17
C PHE A 338 -4.06 3.27 -0.67
N GLY A 339 -3.04 3.86 -0.04
CA GLY A 339 -3.01 4.25 1.36
C GLY A 339 -2.99 3.11 2.37
N GLY A 340 -2.98 1.84 1.94
CA GLY A 340 -3.24 0.71 2.84
C GLY A 340 -4.70 0.67 3.31
N ASN A 341 -5.63 1.25 2.54
CA ASN A 341 -7.02 1.38 2.97
C ASN A 341 -7.69 0.00 3.06
N HIS A 342 -8.47 -0.24 4.12
CA HIS A 342 -9.40 -1.36 4.15
C HIS A 342 -10.61 -1.08 3.25
N GLY A 343 -11.30 -2.13 2.81
CA GLY A 343 -12.43 -2.05 1.90
C GLY A 343 -12.37 -3.17 0.86
N LEU A 344 -13.47 -3.89 0.67
CA LEU A 344 -13.51 -4.93 -0.36
C LEU A 344 -13.55 -4.25 -1.73
N PHE A 345 -12.54 -4.55 -2.53
CA PHE A 345 -12.29 -3.94 -3.84
C PHE A 345 -11.43 -4.87 -4.69
N GLY A 346 -11.66 -4.85 -6.00
CA GLY A 346 -10.81 -5.49 -6.99
C GLY A 346 -11.28 -5.21 -8.41
N THR A 347 -10.40 -5.50 -9.38
CA THR A 347 -10.67 -5.45 -10.82
C THR A 347 -10.33 -6.81 -11.45
N VAL A 348 -10.87 -7.90 -10.86
CA VAL A 348 -10.41 -9.28 -11.13
C VAL A 348 -10.41 -9.66 -12.61
N GLU A 349 -11.37 -9.17 -13.41
CA GLU A 349 -11.37 -9.42 -14.86
C GLU A 349 -10.21 -8.72 -15.58
N ALA A 350 -9.91 -7.46 -15.22
CA ALA A 350 -8.78 -6.72 -15.78
C ALA A 350 -7.45 -7.36 -15.38
N ILE A 351 -7.33 -7.79 -14.12
CA ILE A 351 -6.15 -8.51 -13.60
C ILE A 351 -5.97 -9.84 -14.34
N ASN A 352 -7.05 -10.63 -14.49
CA ASN A 352 -7.02 -11.95 -15.11
C ASN A 352 -6.70 -11.92 -16.62
N ARG A 353 -6.89 -10.78 -17.30
CA ARG A 353 -6.62 -10.63 -18.74
C ARG A 353 -5.41 -9.77 -19.06
N GLY A 354 -5.09 -8.79 -18.20
CA GLY A 354 -4.11 -7.74 -18.43
C GLY A 354 -2.71 -8.23 -18.80
N PRO A 355 -2.06 -9.10 -17.99
CA PRO A 355 -0.73 -9.63 -18.30
C PRO A 355 -0.63 -10.33 -19.65
N PHE A 356 -1.69 -11.03 -20.08
CA PHE A 356 -1.71 -11.75 -21.35
C PHE A 356 -1.91 -10.80 -22.53
N ALA A 357 -2.76 -9.78 -22.38
CA ALA A 357 -2.93 -8.73 -23.37
C ALA A 357 -1.62 -7.93 -23.56
N ALA A 358 -0.96 -7.55 -22.45
CA ALA A 358 0.31 -6.83 -22.48
C ALA A 358 1.42 -7.64 -23.18
N ARG A 359 1.47 -8.96 -22.96
CA ARG A 359 2.44 -9.85 -23.64
C ARG A 359 2.18 -10.00 -25.14
N ARG A 360 0.91 -10.04 -25.55
CA ARG A 360 0.49 -10.16 -26.96
C ARG A 360 0.47 -8.82 -27.69
N PHE A 361 0.72 -7.71 -27.00
CA PHE A 361 0.78 -6.38 -27.60
C PHE A 361 1.88 -6.31 -28.69
N PRO A 362 1.65 -5.62 -29.83
CA PRO A 362 2.65 -5.51 -30.89
C PRO A 362 3.99 -4.99 -30.36
N ASN A 363 5.08 -5.70 -30.68
CA ASN A 363 6.43 -5.39 -30.21
C ASN A 363 6.56 -5.26 -28.68
N SER A 364 5.74 -5.99 -27.92
CA SER A 364 5.78 -5.95 -26.46
C SER A 364 7.18 -6.21 -25.92
N THR A 365 7.62 -5.32 -25.04
CA THR A 365 8.86 -5.40 -24.26
C THR A 365 8.58 -5.83 -22.81
N MET A 366 7.41 -6.45 -22.57
CA MET A 366 7.03 -6.96 -21.26
C MET A 366 8.01 -8.06 -20.81
N VAL A 367 8.70 -7.82 -19.69
CA VAL A 367 9.67 -8.76 -19.12
C VAL A 367 9.19 -9.39 -17.81
N GLY A 368 8.03 -9.00 -17.30
CA GLY A 368 7.53 -9.51 -16.03
C GLY A 368 6.15 -9.03 -15.64
N THR A 369 5.70 -9.52 -14.50
CA THR A 369 4.49 -9.10 -13.80
C THR A 369 4.85 -8.59 -12.41
N GLY A 370 4.02 -7.77 -11.76
CA GLY A 370 4.34 -7.23 -10.45
C GLY A 370 3.15 -6.89 -9.57
N LEU A 371 3.41 -6.83 -8.26
CA LEU A 371 2.52 -6.35 -7.22
C LEU A 371 3.09 -5.05 -6.64
N VAL A 372 2.35 -3.94 -6.74
CA VAL A 372 2.81 -2.63 -6.23
C VAL A 372 1.77 -1.93 -5.36
N PRO A 373 1.17 -2.61 -4.37
CA PRO A 373 0.24 -1.97 -3.46
C PRO A 373 0.93 -0.92 -2.61
N GLU A 374 0.27 0.21 -2.37
CA GLU A 374 0.80 1.18 -1.42
C GLU A 374 0.79 0.64 0.02
N GLY A 375 -0.16 -0.23 0.37
CA GLY A 375 -0.18 -0.98 1.62
C GLY A 375 -0.76 -2.38 1.45
N ILE A 376 -0.28 -3.31 2.27
CA ILE A 376 -0.64 -4.74 2.24
C ILE A 376 -1.54 -5.14 3.42
N GLU A 377 -1.74 -6.44 3.64
CA GLU A 377 -2.59 -7.01 4.71
C GLU A 377 -4.09 -6.69 4.55
N GLN A 378 -4.54 -6.64 3.30
CA GLN A 378 -5.95 -6.55 2.90
C GLN A 378 -6.18 -7.30 1.59
N ASN A 379 -7.43 -7.72 1.34
CA ASN A 379 -7.89 -8.31 0.08
C ASN A 379 -7.00 -9.46 -0.44
N ASP A 380 -6.53 -10.34 0.45
CA ASP A 380 -5.57 -11.43 0.17
C ASP A 380 -5.85 -12.22 -1.12
N MET A 381 -7.13 -12.44 -1.45
CA MET A 381 -7.56 -13.12 -2.67
C MET A 381 -7.02 -12.47 -3.95
N VAL A 382 -7.00 -11.14 -4.02
CA VAL A 382 -6.56 -10.39 -5.21
C VAL A 382 -5.06 -10.60 -5.44
N TYR A 383 -4.27 -10.68 -4.37
CA TYR A 383 -2.83 -10.90 -4.43
C TYR A 383 -2.49 -12.36 -4.76
N GLU A 384 -3.22 -13.33 -4.22
CA GLU A 384 -3.09 -14.75 -4.61
C GLU A 384 -3.40 -14.93 -6.11
N LEU A 385 -4.45 -14.28 -6.61
CA LEU A 385 -4.80 -14.30 -8.04
C LEU A 385 -3.62 -13.81 -8.88
N MET A 386 -3.12 -12.61 -8.61
CA MET A 386 -2.08 -11.99 -9.41
C MET A 386 -0.73 -12.73 -9.33
N ASN A 387 -0.38 -13.27 -8.16
CA ASN A 387 0.80 -14.13 -8.00
C ASN A 387 0.68 -15.40 -8.85
N GLU A 388 -0.50 -16.04 -8.88
CA GLU A 388 -0.71 -17.21 -9.72
C GLU A 388 -0.57 -16.87 -11.21
N LEU A 389 -1.11 -15.73 -11.66
CA LEU A 389 -1.01 -15.30 -13.06
C LEU A 389 0.43 -15.09 -13.53
N GLY A 390 1.36 -14.74 -12.62
CA GLY A 390 2.79 -14.64 -12.90
C GLY A 390 3.44 -15.95 -13.38
N TRP A 391 2.79 -17.10 -13.14
CA TRP A 391 3.25 -18.43 -13.55
C TRP A 391 2.41 -19.06 -14.68
N ARG A 392 1.37 -18.36 -15.17
CA ARG A 392 0.42 -18.91 -16.15
C ARG A 392 0.66 -18.39 -17.56
N GLN A 393 0.27 -19.22 -18.53
CA GLN A 393 0.27 -18.86 -19.96
C GLN A 393 -1.10 -18.35 -20.44
N GLU A 394 -2.18 -18.72 -19.74
CA GLU A 394 -3.56 -18.32 -20.06
C GLU A 394 -4.34 -17.88 -18.81
N PRO A 395 -5.39 -17.06 -18.97
CA PRO A 395 -6.30 -16.65 -17.91
C PRO A 395 -6.93 -17.83 -17.14
N LEU A 396 -7.42 -17.54 -15.94
CA LEU A 396 -8.15 -18.47 -15.07
C LEU A 396 -9.66 -18.38 -15.29
N ASP A 397 -10.36 -19.49 -15.04
CA ASP A 397 -11.81 -19.48 -14.83
C ASP A 397 -12.12 -19.00 -13.40
N LEU A 398 -12.47 -17.71 -13.27
CA LEU A 398 -12.57 -17.02 -11.98
C LEU A 398 -13.62 -17.63 -11.03
N PRO A 399 -14.85 -17.97 -11.45
CA PRO A 399 -15.84 -18.60 -10.57
C PRO A 399 -15.38 -19.92 -9.94
N SER A 400 -14.75 -20.79 -10.73
CA SER A 400 -14.20 -22.05 -10.20
C SER A 400 -12.95 -21.81 -9.37
N TRP A 401 -12.11 -20.85 -9.76
CA TRP A 401 -10.90 -20.50 -9.03
C TRP A 401 -11.21 -19.94 -7.64
N VAL A 402 -12.16 -19.00 -7.51
CA VAL A 402 -12.53 -18.39 -6.22
C VAL A 402 -13.19 -19.40 -5.28
N THR A 403 -13.95 -20.36 -5.85
CA THR A 403 -14.51 -21.48 -5.09
C THR A 403 -13.40 -22.28 -4.44
N ARG A 404 -12.42 -22.74 -5.22
CA ARG A 404 -11.28 -23.52 -4.70
C ARG A 404 -10.39 -22.69 -3.77
N TYR A 405 -10.27 -21.38 -4.00
CA TYR A 405 -9.58 -20.47 -3.09
C TYR A 405 -10.20 -20.52 -1.69
N ALA A 406 -11.53 -20.35 -1.59
CA ALA A 406 -12.24 -20.41 -0.31
C ALA A 406 -12.07 -21.78 0.39
N GLU A 407 -12.23 -22.88 -0.36
CA GLU A 407 -12.09 -24.24 0.17
C GLU A 407 -10.70 -24.48 0.79
N ARG A 408 -9.62 -24.12 0.08
CA ARG A 408 -8.25 -24.26 0.58
C ARG A 408 -7.98 -23.35 1.77
N ARG A 409 -8.42 -22.09 1.66
CA ARG A 409 -8.26 -21.07 2.69
C ARG A 409 -8.89 -21.50 4.00
N TYR A 410 -10.04 -22.15 3.96
CA TYR A 410 -10.74 -22.62 5.16
C TYR A 410 -10.39 -24.05 5.58
N GLY A 411 -9.80 -24.83 4.67
CA GLY A 411 -9.39 -26.22 4.91
C GLY A 411 -10.53 -27.23 4.80
N ALA A 412 -11.70 -26.80 4.35
CA ALA A 412 -12.86 -27.64 4.12
C ALA A 412 -13.78 -27.04 3.05
N PRO A 413 -14.45 -27.87 2.24
CA PRO A 413 -15.47 -27.40 1.33
C PRO A 413 -16.74 -27.01 2.08
N ASN A 414 -17.35 -25.89 1.70
CA ASN A 414 -18.63 -25.46 2.23
C ASN A 414 -19.40 -24.66 1.15
N ALA A 415 -20.61 -25.10 0.83
CA ALA A 415 -21.39 -24.53 -0.26
C ALA A 415 -21.79 -23.07 -0.03
N ALA A 416 -22.10 -22.69 1.22
CA ALA A 416 -22.46 -21.33 1.56
C ALA A 416 -21.26 -20.38 1.44
N ALA A 417 -20.10 -20.78 1.97
CA ALA A 417 -18.86 -20.02 1.81
C ALA A 417 -18.47 -19.86 0.33
N ALA A 418 -18.57 -20.93 -0.47
CA ALA A 418 -18.35 -20.84 -1.91
C ALA A 418 -19.34 -19.89 -2.60
N GLY A 419 -20.62 -19.93 -2.21
CA GLY A 419 -21.64 -19.00 -2.69
C GLY A 419 -21.29 -17.54 -2.36
N ALA A 420 -20.90 -17.26 -1.12
CA ALA A 420 -20.48 -15.93 -0.68
C ALA A 420 -19.31 -15.40 -1.51
N TRP A 421 -18.26 -16.21 -1.71
CA TRP A 421 -17.10 -15.79 -2.51
C TRP A 421 -17.43 -15.53 -3.98
N ARG A 422 -18.37 -16.25 -4.58
CA ARG A 422 -18.85 -15.95 -5.94
C ARG A 422 -19.64 -14.64 -6.00
N LEU A 423 -20.43 -14.32 -4.97
CA LEU A 423 -21.11 -13.03 -4.86
C LEU A 423 -20.12 -11.88 -4.72
N LEU A 424 -19.13 -12.01 -3.83
CA LEU A 424 -18.06 -11.02 -3.69
C LEU A 424 -17.26 -10.86 -4.98
N LEU A 425 -16.95 -11.97 -5.65
CA LEU A 425 -16.20 -11.99 -6.92
C LEU A 425 -16.89 -11.13 -7.98
N ARG A 426 -18.22 -11.29 -8.17
CA ARG A 426 -18.96 -10.55 -9.20
C ARG A 426 -19.31 -9.10 -8.82
N SER A 427 -19.18 -8.74 -7.54
CA SER A 427 -19.57 -7.43 -7.00
C SER A 427 -18.34 -6.58 -6.65
N VAL A 428 -17.97 -6.54 -5.36
CA VAL A 428 -16.86 -5.72 -4.82
C VAL A 428 -15.53 -5.97 -5.53
N TYR A 429 -15.27 -7.21 -5.96
CA TYR A 429 -14.01 -7.57 -6.62
C TYR A 429 -14.01 -7.42 -8.14
N ASN A 430 -15.14 -7.06 -8.76
CA ASN A 430 -15.24 -6.88 -10.21
C ASN A 430 -15.68 -5.46 -10.57
N CYS A 431 -14.91 -4.47 -10.13
CA CYS A 431 -15.09 -3.11 -10.64
C CYS A 431 -14.75 -3.05 -12.13
N THR A 432 -15.73 -2.70 -12.95
CA THR A 432 -15.57 -2.47 -14.40
C THR A 432 -15.92 -1.02 -14.73
N GLY A 433 -14.95 -0.22 -15.19
CA GLY A 433 -15.14 1.19 -15.54
C GLY A 433 -14.18 2.13 -14.82
N VAL A 434 -14.64 3.35 -14.49
CA VAL A 434 -13.86 4.32 -13.69
C VAL A 434 -13.86 3.85 -12.24
N CYS A 435 -12.88 3.01 -11.89
CA CYS A 435 -12.78 2.44 -10.56
C CYS A 435 -12.20 3.42 -9.54
N VAL A 436 -12.81 3.44 -8.35
CA VAL A 436 -12.32 4.21 -7.20
C VAL A 436 -11.54 3.27 -6.29
N ASN A 437 -10.24 3.17 -6.51
CA ASN A 437 -9.34 2.26 -5.78
C ASN A 437 -8.94 2.79 -4.38
N HIS A 438 -9.58 3.88 -3.93
CA HIS A 438 -9.41 4.46 -2.60
C HIS A 438 -10.71 4.31 -1.81
N ASN A 439 -10.63 3.96 -0.53
CA ASN A 439 -11.83 4.03 0.30
C ASN A 439 -12.24 5.49 0.51
N ARG A 440 -13.37 5.86 -0.09
CA ARG A 440 -14.02 7.19 0.02
C ARG A 440 -15.40 7.11 0.67
N SER A 441 -15.73 5.98 1.29
CA SER A 441 -17.01 5.80 1.95
C SER A 441 -17.22 6.83 3.09
N PRO A 442 -18.47 7.17 3.41
CA PRO A 442 -18.79 8.06 4.52
C PRO A 442 -18.14 7.65 5.85
N LEU A 443 -18.02 6.35 6.13
CA LEU A 443 -17.40 5.84 7.36
C LEU A 443 -16.02 6.46 7.64
N VAL A 444 -15.16 6.54 6.62
CA VAL A 444 -13.74 6.88 6.81
C VAL A 444 -13.40 8.32 6.44
N ARG A 445 -14.36 9.10 5.95
CA ARG A 445 -14.16 10.48 5.48
C ARG A 445 -14.76 11.48 6.47
N ARG A 446 -14.14 12.66 6.56
CA ARG A 446 -14.71 13.80 7.29
C ARG A 446 -16.16 14.06 6.85
N PRO A 447 -17.14 14.06 7.79
CA PRO A 447 -18.55 14.23 7.45
C PRO A 447 -18.86 15.55 6.73
N SER A 448 -19.80 15.51 5.79
CA SER A 448 -20.36 16.69 5.12
C SER A 448 -21.76 16.40 4.56
N LEU A 449 -22.51 17.44 4.19
CA LEU A 449 -23.81 17.26 3.53
C LEU A 449 -23.70 16.84 2.05
N ARG A 450 -22.48 16.72 1.49
CA ARG A 450 -22.21 16.45 0.07
C ARG A 450 -21.25 15.27 -0.14
N MET A 451 -21.46 14.19 0.60
CA MET A 451 -20.67 12.96 0.44
C MET A 451 -21.29 12.10 -0.66
N ASP A 452 -20.42 11.44 -1.41
CA ASP A 452 -20.77 10.46 -2.41
C ASP A 452 -20.95 9.08 -1.75
N THR A 453 -22.04 8.39 -2.13
CA THR A 453 -22.41 7.07 -1.63
C THR A 453 -22.59 6.07 -2.77
N GLU A 454 -22.21 6.40 -4.00
CA GLU A 454 -22.32 5.51 -5.13
C GLU A 454 -21.44 4.27 -4.98
N LEU A 455 -21.97 3.13 -5.43
CA LEU A 455 -21.28 1.84 -5.47
C LEU A 455 -21.18 1.37 -6.92
N TRP A 456 -20.04 0.76 -7.29
CA TRP A 456 -19.87 0.14 -8.61
C TRP A 456 -20.50 -1.25 -8.72
N TYR A 457 -21.25 -1.67 -7.70
CA TYR A 457 -21.83 -3.01 -7.56
C TYR A 457 -23.16 -2.96 -6.82
N ASN A 458 -23.94 -4.03 -6.90
CA ASN A 458 -25.20 -4.15 -6.17
C ASN A 458 -24.93 -4.41 -4.68
N ALA A 459 -25.40 -3.51 -3.81
CA ALA A 459 -25.21 -3.61 -2.36
C ALA A 459 -25.71 -4.95 -1.79
N SER A 460 -26.80 -5.51 -2.34
CA SER A 460 -27.38 -6.77 -1.86
C SER A 460 -26.43 -7.97 -1.97
N ASP A 461 -25.49 -7.97 -2.92
CA ASP A 461 -24.51 -9.05 -3.06
C ASP A 461 -23.59 -9.14 -1.84
N VAL A 462 -23.25 -8.02 -1.19
CA VAL A 462 -22.44 -8.02 0.04
C VAL A 462 -23.25 -8.49 1.23
N TYR A 463 -24.49 -8.00 1.39
CA TYR A 463 -25.37 -8.46 2.47
C TYR A 463 -25.66 -9.97 2.35
N GLU A 464 -25.89 -10.48 1.15
CA GLU A 464 -26.10 -11.90 0.93
C GLU A 464 -24.83 -12.73 1.13
N ALA A 465 -23.66 -12.24 0.70
CA ALA A 465 -22.39 -12.88 1.02
C ALA A 465 -22.15 -12.95 2.53
N TRP A 466 -22.49 -11.89 3.27
CA TRP A 466 -22.42 -11.85 4.72
C TRP A 466 -23.33 -12.90 5.37
N ARG A 467 -24.60 -12.99 4.93
CA ARG A 467 -25.56 -14.01 5.39
C ARG A 467 -25.01 -15.42 5.16
N LEU A 468 -24.47 -15.69 3.98
CA LEU A 468 -23.93 -16.99 3.61
C LEU A 468 -22.69 -17.36 4.44
N LEU A 469 -21.75 -16.43 4.64
CA LEU A 469 -20.60 -16.67 5.52
C LEU A 469 -21.04 -16.94 6.96
N LEU A 470 -21.99 -16.17 7.50
CA LEU A 470 -22.52 -16.44 8.84
C LEU A 470 -23.14 -17.83 8.97
N SER A 471 -23.86 -18.29 7.94
CA SER A 471 -24.43 -19.65 7.93
C SER A 471 -23.36 -20.75 7.91
N ALA A 472 -22.19 -20.47 7.30
CA ALA A 472 -21.05 -21.39 7.29
C ALA A 472 -20.27 -21.41 8.62
N GLY A 473 -20.53 -20.46 9.53
CA GLY A 473 -19.78 -20.29 10.78
C GLY A 473 -19.85 -21.49 11.73
N ALA A 474 -20.90 -22.30 11.67
CA ALA A 474 -21.00 -23.52 12.48
C ALA A 474 -19.94 -24.56 12.10
N GLU A 475 -19.58 -24.66 10.81
CA GLU A 475 -18.60 -25.64 10.31
C GLU A 475 -17.19 -25.03 10.22
N LEU A 476 -17.08 -23.77 9.79
CA LEU A 476 -15.80 -23.13 9.48
C LEU A 476 -15.29 -22.21 10.59
N GLY A 477 -16.06 -21.97 11.65
CA GLY A 477 -15.76 -20.99 12.70
C GLY A 477 -14.48 -21.21 13.49
N ALA A 478 -13.90 -22.42 13.45
CA ALA A 478 -12.61 -22.73 14.04
C ALA A 478 -11.42 -22.29 13.16
N SER A 479 -11.64 -22.05 11.87
CA SER A 479 -10.59 -21.64 10.93
C SER A 479 -10.23 -20.16 11.14
N PRO A 480 -8.97 -19.81 11.45
CA PRO A 480 -8.57 -18.42 11.67
C PRO A 480 -8.79 -17.52 10.45
N THR A 481 -8.53 -18.04 9.25
CA THR A 481 -8.74 -17.33 7.98
C THR A 481 -10.22 -17.10 7.69
N PHE A 482 -11.10 -18.02 8.09
CA PHE A 482 -12.55 -17.82 8.03
C PHE A 482 -13.00 -16.71 8.97
N ARG A 483 -12.49 -16.68 10.21
CA ARG A 483 -12.83 -15.61 11.17
C ARG A 483 -12.35 -14.25 10.68
N TYR A 484 -11.18 -14.17 10.05
CA TYR A 484 -10.71 -12.95 9.40
C TYR A 484 -11.68 -12.47 8.31
N ASP A 485 -12.05 -13.36 7.38
CA ASP A 485 -12.94 -12.99 6.28
C ASP A 485 -14.35 -12.63 6.78
N LEU A 486 -14.83 -13.28 7.84
CA LEU A 486 -16.10 -12.92 8.49
C LEU A 486 -16.05 -11.52 9.09
N VAL A 487 -14.94 -11.12 9.75
CA VAL A 487 -14.76 -9.73 10.22
C VAL A 487 -14.77 -8.78 9.03
N ASP A 488 -14.00 -9.06 7.98
CA ASP A 488 -13.85 -8.12 6.85
C ASP A 488 -15.15 -7.95 6.05
N VAL A 489 -15.93 -9.02 5.85
CA VAL A 489 -17.24 -8.95 5.19
C VAL A 489 -18.29 -8.29 6.10
N THR A 490 -18.30 -8.59 7.40
CA THR A 490 -19.20 -7.90 8.35
C THR A 490 -18.89 -6.41 8.42
N ARG A 491 -17.59 -6.04 8.46
CA ARG A 491 -17.11 -4.66 8.37
C ARG A 491 -17.57 -3.98 7.08
N GLN A 492 -17.48 -4.69 5.93
CA GLN A 492 -17.94 -4.15 4.65
C GLN A 492 -19.46 -3.89 4.64
N ALA A 493 -20.26 -4.79 5.23
CA ALA A 493 -21.70 -4.57 5.39
C ALA A 493 -21.99 -3.36 6.30
N ALA A 494 -21.29 -3.23 7.43
CA ALA A 494 -21.39 -2.07 8.31
C ALA A 494 -21.02 -0.76 7.59
N GLN A 495 -20.00 -0.77 6.71
CA GLN A 495 -19.65 0.38 5.88
C GLN A 495 -20.80 0.81 4.94
N GLN A 496 -21.54 -0.15 4.37
CA GLN A 496 -22.73 0.16 3.55
C GLN A 496 -23.85 0.76 4.40
N LEU A 497 -24.11 0.18 5.57
CA LEU A 497 -25.11 0.70 6.52
C LEU A 497 -24.78 2.13 6.96
N VAL A 498 -23.51 2.47 7.18
CA VAL A 498 -23.10 3.85 7.48
C VAL A 498 -23.48 4.81 6.35
N SER A 499 -23.33 4.40 5.08
CA SER A 499 -23.80 5.19 3.93
C SER A 499 -25.32 5.34 3.91
N ASP A 500 -26.07 4.29 4.22
CA ASP A 500 -27.54 4.31 4.25
C ASP A 500 -28.07 5.23 5.36
N TYR A 501 -27.49 5.15 6.56
CA TYR A 501 -27.80 6.07 7.66
C TYR A 501 -27.38 7.50 7.34
N TYR A 502 -26.24 7.71 6.66
CA TYR A 502 -25.86 9.03 6.19
C TYR A 502 -26.90 9.63 5.23
N VAL A 503 -27.41 8.86 4.27
CA VAL A 503 -28.47 9.33 3.36
C VAL A 503 -29.74 9.70 4.13
N SER A 504 -30.09 8.91 5.15
CA SER A 504 -31.23 9.17 6.03
C SER A 504 -31.06 10.44 6.86
N ILE A 505 -29.88 10.63 7.46
CA ILE A 505 -29.50 11.85 8.20
C ILE A 505 -29.58 13.08 7.29
N ARG A 506 -29.00 13.00 6.08
CA ARG A 506 -29.00 14.09 5.11
C ARG A 506 -30.43 14.47 4.70
N ARG A 507 -31.27 13.48 4.39
CA ARG A 507 -32.67 13.70 4.00
C ARG A 507 -33.47 14.31 5.14
N ALA A 508 -33.33 13.78 6.36
CA ALA A 508 -34.04 14.29 7.53
C ALA A 508 -33.66 15.75 7.83
N PHE A 509 -32.36 16.08 7.76
CA PHE A 509 -31.88 17.46 7.92
C PHE A 509 -32.46 18.39 6.82
N GLN A 510 -32.39 18.00 5.55
CA GLN A 510 -32.93 18.78 4.43
C GLN A 510 -34.46 18.98 4.51
N SER A 511 -35.16 18.03 5.13
CA SER A 511 -36.62 18.07 5.31
C SER A 511 -37.04 18.73 6.62
N HIS A 512 -36.08 19.24 7.41
CA HIS A 512 -36.31 19.78 8.76
C HIS A 512 -37.02 18.80 9.71
N ALA A 513 -36.80 17.50 9.50
CA ALA A 513 -37.44 16.39 10.21
C ALA A 513 -36.58 15.96 11.41
N LEU A 514 -36.69 16.71 12.52
CA LEU A 514 -35.86 16.54 13.70
C LEU A 514 -35.97 15.12 14.34
N PRO A 515 -37.16 14.52 14.53
CA PRO A 515 -37.26 13.17 15.09
C PRO A 515 -36.52 12.10 14.25
N GLU A 516 -36.61 12.20 12.93
CA GLU A 516 -35.95 11.32 11.97
C GLU A 516 -34.43 11.52 11.98
N LEU A 517 -33.97 12.78 12.09
CA LEU A 517 -32.55 13.11 12.25
C LEU A 517 -31.97 12.51 13.54
N LEU A 518 -32.70 12.67 14.66
CA LEU A 518 -32.30 12.11 15.95
C LEU A 518 -32.25 10.58 15.91
N THR A 519 -33.21 9.95 15.24
CA THR A 519 -33.27 8.49 15.12
C THR A 519 -32.12 7.96 14.26
N ALA A 520 -31.95 8.47 13.04
CA ALA A 520 -30.91 8.00 12.13
C ALA A 520 -29.50 8.34 12.64
N GLY A 521 -29.31 9.56 13.15
CA GLY A 521 -28.05 10.01 13.75
C GLY A 521 -27.72 9.26 15.04
N GLY A 522 -28.73 8.98 15.86
CA GLY A 522 -28.58 8.22 17.10
C GLY A 522 -28.13 6.79 16.83
N VAL A 523 -28.77 6.09 15.90
CA VAL A 523 -28.38 4.72 15.53
C VAL A 523 -26.97 4.69 14.94
N LEU A 524 -26.61 5.64 14.07
CA LEU A 524 -25.26 5.70 13.52
C LEU A 524 -24.19 5.87 14.61
N VAL A 525 -24.36 6.86 15.49
CA VAL A 525 -23.33 7.30 16.44
C VAL A 525 -23.26 6.40 17.67
N TYR A 526 -24.41 6.01 18.23
CA TYR A 526 -24.45 5.33 19.53
C TYR A 526 -24.62 3.82 19.43
N ASP A 527 -25.00 3.30 18.26
CA ASP A 527 -25.15 1.86 18.05
C ASP A 527 -24.18 1.31 16.98
N LEU A 528 -24.32 1.71 15.72
CA LEU A 528 -23.62 1.06 14.59
C LEU A 528 -22.10 1.25 14.65
N LEU A 529 -21.61 2.46 14.92
CA LEU A 529 -20.16 2.71 15.00
C LEU A 529 -19.51 2.03 16.22
N PRO A 530 -20.08 2.07 17.44
CA PRO A 530 -19.59 1.28 18.57
C PRO A 530 -19.61 -0.23 18.34
N GLU A 531 -20.67 -0.76 17.71
CA GLU A 531 -20.77 -2.19 17.38
C GLU A 531 -19.73 -2.61 16.34
N LEU A 532 -19.47 -1.77 15.33
CA LEU A 532 -18.38 -1.97 14.36
C LEU A 532 -17.01 -1.96 15.05
N ASP A 533 -16.76 -1.04 15.99
CA ASP A 533 -15.51 -1.01 16.75
C ASP A 533 -15.32 -2.29 17.59
N GLY A 534 -16.40 -2.77 18.22
CA GLY A 534 -16.42 -4.04 18.95
C GLY A 534 -16.13 -5.26 18.07
N LEU A 535 -16.70 -5.32 16.86
CA LEU A 535 -16.40 -6.35 15.86
C LEU A 535 -14.91 -6.35 15.50
N LEU A 536 -14.37 -5.20 15.13
CA LEU A 536 -12.96 -5.06 14.74
C LEU A 536 -12.02 -5.41 15.91
N SER A 537 -12.44 -5.07 17.12
CA SER A 537 -11.73 -5.41 18.35
C SER A 537 -11.68 -6.91 18.67
N SER A 538 -12.49 -7.74 18.01
CA SER A 538 -12.52 -9.20 18.20
C SER A 538 -11.42 -9.96 17.45
N HIS A 539 -10.63 -9.29 16.60
CA HIS A 539 -9.60 -9.93 15.80
C HIS A 539 -8.29 -9.14 15.78
N SER A 540 -7.17 -9.83 16.05
CA SER A 540 -5.83 -9.23 16.20
C SER A 540 -5.28 -8.48 14.99
N LEU A 541 -5.88 -8.62 13.80
CA LEU A 541 -5.44 -7.96 12.56
C LEU A 541 -6.22 -6.66 12.30
N PHE A 542 -7.23 -6.36 13.13
CA PHE A 542 -8.07 -5.18 13.00
C PHE A 542 -7.96 -4.26 14.24
N LEU A 543 -6.81 -4.27 14.92
CA LEU A 543 -6.59 -3.48 16.15
C LEU A 543 -5.66 -2.29 15.89
N LEU A 544 -6.10 -1.08 16.27
CA LEU A 544 -5.22 0.09 16.28
C LEU A 544 -4.06 -0.11 17.26
N GLY A 545 -4.34 -0.73 18.42
CA GLY A 545 -3.31 -1.00 19.43
C GLY A 545 -2.16 -1.83 18.91
N ARG A 546 -2.40 -2.79 18.01
CA ARG A 546 -1.31 -3.57 17.39
C ARG A 546 -0.38 -2.68 16.55
N TRP A 547 -0.93 -1.76 15.76
CA TRP A 547 -0.14 -0.82 14.96
C TRP A 547 0.70 0.11 15.83
N LEU A 548 0.09 0.70 16.87
CA LEU A 548 0.77 1.62 17.78
C LEU A 548 1.82 0.92 18.64
N GLU A 549 1.54 -0.27 19.16
CA GLU A 549 2.54 -1.04 19.91
C GLU A 549 3.71 -1.50 19.03
N SER A 550 3.47 -1.77 17.74
CA SER A 550 4.56 -2.06 16.80
C SER A 550 5.48 -0.83 16.63
N ALA A 551 4.90 0.37 16.50
CA ALA A 551 5.68 1.61 16.43
C ALA A 551 6.50 1.83 17.72
N ARG A 552 5.92 1.55 18.89
CA ARG A 552 6.61 1.68 20.19
C ARG A 552 7.70 0.63 20.39
N ALA A 553 7.51 -0.60 19.94
CA ALA A 553 8.50 -1.67 20.04
C ALA A 553 9.80 -1.35 19.27
N VAL A 554 9.71 -0.51 18.24
CA VAL A 554 10.88 -0.01 17.50
C VAL A 554 11.65 1.07 18.26
N ALA A 555 11.07 1.72 19.26
CA ALA A 555 11.76 2.72 20.07
C ALA A 555 12.80 2.10 21.02
N THR A 556 13.70 2.93 21.54
CA THR A 556 14.68 2.59 22.60
C THR A 556 14.52 3.45 23.84
N SER A 557 13.61 4.42 23.81
CA SER A 557 13.24 5.28 24.94
C SER A 557 11.76 5.68 24.86
N ASP A 558 11.21 6.18 25.97
CA ASP A 558 9.83 6.68 25.99
C ASP A 558 9.62 7.86 25.04
N GLN A 559 10.60 8.75 24.91
CA GLN A 559 10.54 9.90 24.01
C GLN A 559 10.45 9.45 22.53
N GLU A 560 11.26 8.47 22.13
CA GLU A 560 11.18 7.88 20.80
C GLU A 560 9.83 7.17 20.59
N ALA A 561 9.35 6.45 21.61
CA ALA A 561 8.08 5.74 21.52
C ALA A 561 6.89 6.70 21.37
N GLU A 562 6.92 7.86 22.03
CA GLU A 562 5.93 8.93 21.84
C GLU A 562 6.00 9.54 20.42
N GLN A 563 7.20 9.79 19.89
CA GLN A 563 7.37 10.32 18.53
C GLN A 563 6.87 9.32 17.48
N TYR A 564 7.19 8.03 17.61
CA TYR A 564 6.78 6.99 16.66
C TYR A 564 5.28 6.73 16.72
N GLU A 565 4.67 6.81 17.90
CA GLU A 565 3.22 6.73 18.03
C GLU A 565 2.52 7.94 17.39
N LEU A 566 3.06 9.16 17.55
CA LEU A 566 2.57 10.35 16.85
C LEU A 566 2.64 10.17 15.33
N ASN A 567 3.77 9.65 14.82
CA ASN A 567 3.96 9.32 13.41
C ASN A 567 2.89 8.31 12.94
N ALA A 568 2.72 7.22 13.68
CA ALA A 568 1.78 6.14 13.37
C ALA A 568 0.32 6.60 13.35
N ARG A 569 -0.10 7.45 14.30
CA ARG A 569 -1.45 8.04 14.33
C ARG A 569 -1.66 9.02 13.20
N ASN A 570 -0.72 9.96 13.02
CA ASN A 570 -0.85 11.01 12.02
C ASN A 570 -0.95 10.42 10.61
N GLN A 571 -0.12 9.43 10.28
CA GLN A 571 -0.13 8.78 8.97
C GLN A 571 -1.51 8.25 8.58
N VAL A 572 -2.22 7.57 9.49
CA VAL A 572 -3.55 6.97 9.21
C VAL A 572 -4.72 7.94 9.36
N THR A 573 -4.44 9.23 9.61
CA THR A 573 -5.44 10.27 9.89
C THR A 573 -5.17 11.56 9.12
N LEU A 574 -4.49 12.54 9.75
CA LEU A 574 -4.24 13.88 9.20
C LEU A 574 -3.19 13.90 8.07
N TRP A 575 -2.27 12.92 8.08
CA TRP A 575 -1.12 12.74 7.18
C TRP A 575 -0.06 13.86 7.22
N GLY A 576 -0.47 15.10 7.50
CA GLY A 576 0.37 16.26 7.78
C GLY A 576 -0.09 17.02 9.02
N PRO A 577 0.58 18.14 9.35
CA PRO A 577 0.25 18.94 10.53
C PRO A 577 -1.15 19.55 10.47
N ASN A 578 -1.63 19.87 9.27
CA ASN A 578 -2.86 20.62 9.04
C ASN A 578 -3.93 19.81 8.30
N GLY A 579 -3.84 18.47 8.33
CA GLY A 579 -4.75 17.62 7.54
C GLY A 579 -4.45 17.67 6.04
N ASN A 580 -3.17 17.83 5.67
CA ASN A 580 -2.73 18.07 4.29
C ASN A 580 -3.23 17.02 3.29
N ILE A 581 -3.30 15.75 3.71
CA ILE A 581 -3.85 14.65 2.90
C ILE A 581 -4.80 13.81 3.75
N LEU A 582 -5.79 14.51 4.32
CA LEU A 582 -6.74 13.98 5.29
C LEU A 582 -7.38 12.65 4.84
N ASP A 583 -7.32 11.66 5.73
CA ASP A 583 -7.90 10.32 5.57
C ASP A 583 -7.36 9.56 4.33
N TYR A 584 -6.20 9.93 3.78
CA TYR A 584 -5.65 9.24 2.60
C TYR A 584 -5.34 7.77 2.89
N ALA A 585 -4.65 7.53 4.01
CA ALA A 585 -4.28 6.22 4.51
C ALA A 585 -5.21 5.76 5.64
N ASN A 586 -6.50 6.04 5.49
CA ASN A 586 -7.52 5.61 6.44
C ASN A 586 -7.45 4.10 6.69
N LYS A 587 -7.88 3.68 7.88
CA LYS A 587 -7.97 2.27 8.26
C LYS A 587 -9.31 2.03 8.94
N GLN A 588 -9.75 0.79 9.03
CA GLN A 588 -10.93 0.42 9.81
C GLN A 588 -10.47 -0.55 10.88
N LEU A 589 -10.04 0.02 12.00
CA LEU A 589 -9.45 -0.69 13.14
C LEU A 589 -10.25 -0.36 14.40
N GLY A 590 -10.40 -1.35 15.28
CA GLY A 590 -10.92 -1.15 16.64
C GLY A 590 -10.04 -0.14 17.39
N GLY A 591 -10.69 0.78 18.10
CA GLY A 591 -10.11 2.00 18.64
C GLY A 591 -10.17 3.18 17.68
N LEU A 592 -9.73 3.02 16.42
CA LEU A 592 -9.76 4.11 15.43
C LEU A 592 -11.19 4.44 15.00
N VAL A 593 -12.04 3.41 14.83
CA VAL A 593 -13.46 3.63 14.48
C VAL A 593 -14.18 4.40 15.54
N LEU A 594 -14.05 4.03 16.81
CA LEU A 594 -14.73 4.72 17.90
C LEU A 594 -14.15 6.12 18.17
N ASP A 595 -12.83 6.21 18.38
CA ASP A 595 -12.21 7.43 18.93
C ASP A 595 -11.80 8.48 17.87
N TYR A 596 -11.86 8.14 16.58
CA TYR A 596 -11.60 9.08 15.49
C TYR A 596 -12.83 9.27 14.60
N TYR A 597 -13.29 8.22 13.92
CA TYR A 597 -14.45 8.34 13.02
C TYR A 597 -15.76 8.60 13.79
N GLY A 598 -15.99 7.88 14.89
CA GLY A 598 -17.17 8.01 15.74
C GLY A 598 -17.32 9.41 16.31
N VAL A 599 -16.23 10.00 16.83
CA VAL A 599 -16.25 11.35 17.40
C VAL A 599 -16.56 12.42 16.33
N ARG A 600 -16.05 12.25 15.10
CA ARG A 600 -16.39 13.14 13.97
C ARG A 600 -17.87 13.07 13.61
N TRP A 601 -18.42 11.86 13.52
CA TRP A 601 -19.84 11.64 13.23
C TRP A 601 -20.74 12.15 14.34
N SER A 602 -20.36 11.95 15.60
CA SER A 602 -21.06 12.52 16.77
C SER A 602 -21.11 14.04 16.70
N LEU A 603 -19.99 14.69 16.40
CA LEU A 603 -19.94 16.15 16.24
C LEU A 603 -20.86 16.59 15.10
N PHE A 604 -20.75 15.94 13.93
CA PHE A 604 -21.57 16.28 12.77
C PHE A 604 -23.07 16.20 13.05
N VAL A 605 -23.55 15.08 13.59
CA VAL A 605 -24.96 14.88 13.94
C VAL A 605 -25.42 15.91 14.97
N SER A 606 -24.62 16.19 16.00
CA SER A 606 -24.96 17.21 17.01
C SER A 606 -25.09 18.60 16.41
N THR A 607 -24.18 19.00 15.50
CA THR A 607 -24.25 20.29 14.82
C THR A 607 -25.47 20.41 13.91
N LEU A 608 -25.87 19.34 13.22
CA LEU A 608 -27.11 19.33 12.43
C LEU A 608 -28.36 19.47 13.31
N VAL A 609 -28.40 18.78 14.44
CA VAL A 609 -29.51 18.89 15.42
C VAL A 609 -29.60 20.30 16.00
N GLU A 610 -28.46 20.88 16.39
CA GLU A 610 -28.40 22.26 16.90
C GLU A 610 -28.83 23.28 15.84
N SER A 611 -28.44 23.07 14.57
CA SER A 611 -28.87 23.87 13.44
C SER A 611 -30.40 23.87 13.29
N LEU A 612 -31.06 22.71 13.38
CA LEU A 612 -32.52 22.64 13.33
C LEU A 612 -33.20 23.25 14.57
N ASN A 613 -32.67 23.01 15.77
CA ASN A 613 -33.26 23.52 17.01
C ASN A 613 -33.16 25.04 17.15
N SER A 614 -32.04 25.63 16.74
CA SER A 614 -31.79 27.08 16.82
C SER A 614 -32.34 27.86 15.63
N GLY A 615 -32.70 27.17 14.54
CA GLY A 615 -33.04 27.79 13.26
C GLY A 615 -31.85 28.39 12.51
N SER A 616 -30.61 28.17 12.98
CA SER A 616 -29.39 28.66 12.32
C SER A 616 -28.92 27.70 11.24
N PRO A 617 -28.48 28.16 10.06
CA PRO A 617 -28.04 27.27 8.99
C PRO A 617 -26.72 26.55 9.35
N PHE A 618 -26.58 25.30 8.89
CA PHE A 618 -25.33 24.56 9.00
C PHE A 618 -24.25 25.16 8.08
N HIS A 619 -23.11 25.54 8.66
CA HIS A 619 -21.95 26.06 7.93
C HIS A 619 -20.80 25.04 7.92
N GLN A 620 -20.51 24.47 6.75
CA GLN A 620 -19.48 23.43 6.59
C GLN A 620 -18.09 23.90 7.03
N ASP A 621 -17.73 25.16 6.82
CA ASP A 621 -16.41 25.68 7.19
C ASP A 621 -16.24 25.80 8.71
N GLN A 622 -17.28 26.19 9.43
CA GLN A 622 -17.27 26.22 10.90
C GLN A 622 -17.17 24.78 11.46
N PHE A 623 -17.93 23.84 10.89
CA PHE A 623 -17.80 22.43 11.23
C PHE A 623 -16.38 21.91 10.94
N ASN A 624 -15.81 22.25 9.78
CA ASN A 624 -14.45 21.83 9.41
C ASN A 624 -13.40 22.34 10.41
N GLN A 625 -13.55 23.56 10.94
CA GLN A 625 -12.67 24.10 11.98
C GLN A 625 -12.84 23.35 13.32
N ALA A 626 -14.07 23.06 13.71
CA ALA A 626 -14.38 22.34 14.95
C ALA A 626 -13.90 20.88 14.90
N VAL A 627 -14.23 20.15 13.83
CA VAL A 627 -13.86 18.75 13.66
C VAL A 627 -12.34 18.58 13.53
N PHE A 628 -11.62 19.56 12.97
CA PHE A 628 -10.16 19.52 12.94
C PHE A 628 -9.54 19.50 14.34
N GLN A 629 -10.14 20.16 15.34
CA GLN A 629 -9.65 20.08 16.72
C GLN A 629 -9.83 18.68 17.31
N VAL A 630 -10.93 18.00 16.98
CA VAL A 630 -11.16 16.60 17.36
C VAL A 630 -10.13 15.69 16.71
N GLU A 631 -9.91 15.85 15.41
CA GLU A 631 -8.96 15.05 14.65
C GLU A 631 -7.53 15.23 15.16
N ARG A 632 -7.14 16.48 15.43
CA ARG A 632 -5.87 16.81 16.06
C ARG A 632 -5.79 16.22 17.46
N GLY A 633 -6.86 16.35 18.25
CA GLY A 633 -6.97 15.74 19.58
C GLY A 633 -6.63 14.25 19.56
N PHE A 634 -7.17 13.49 18.61
CA PHE A 634 -6.85 12.06 18.46
C PHE A 634 -5.37 11.77 18.24
N VAL A 635 -4.69 12.57 17.40
CA VAL A 635 -3.26 12.40 17.11
C VAL A 635 -2.40 12.62 18.36
N TYR A 636 -2.78 13.56 19.24
CA TYR A 636 -1.98 13.97 20.40
C TYR A 636 -2.47 13.43 21.76
N ASN A 637 -3.60 12.71 21.84
CA ASN A 637 -4.23 12.33 23.11
C ASN A 637 -3.49 11.27 23.95
N LYS A 638 -2.36 10.70 23.47
CA LYS A 638 -1.55 9.66 24.14
C LYS A 638 -2.35 8.44 24.65
N LYS A 639 -3.60 8.23 24.20
CA LYS A 639 -4.49 7.16 24.69
C LYS A 639 -3.95 5.80 24.29
N ARG A 640 -3.74 4.88 25.24
CA ARG A 640 -3.36 3.49 24.91
C ARG A 640 -4.55 2.72 24.35
N TYR A 641 -4.30 1.85 23.38
CA TYR A 641 -5.30 0.97 22.78
C TYR A 641 -4.92 -0.50 23.00
N PRO A 642 -5.87 -1.41 23.25
CA PRO A 642 -5.58 -2.83 23.37
C PRO A 642 -4.93 -3.42 22.11
N ALA A 643 -3.87 -4.21 22.30
CA ALA A 643 -3.19 -4.96 21.24
C ALA A 643 -3.59 -6.45 21.19
N VAL A 644 -4.52 -6.85 22.05
CA VAL A 644 -5.05 -8.23 22.16
C VAL A 644 -6.56 -8.19 21.86
N PRO A 645 -7.09 -9.14 21.08
CA PRO A 645 -8.51 -9.15 20.74
C PRO A 645 -9.40 -9.41 21.96
N ALA A 646 -10.63 -8.88 21.91
CA ALA A 646 -11.66 -9.07 22.93
C ALA A 646 -13.02 -9.42 22.30
N GLY A 647 -13.73 -10.37 22.92
CA GLY A 647 -15.01 -10.87 22.43
C GLY A 647 -14.88 -12.00 21.40
N ASP A 648 -16.03 -12.60 21.05
CA ASP A 648 -16.11 -13.66 20.06
C ASP A 648 -16.64 -13.12 18.72
N THR A 649 -15.82 -13.22 17.68
CA THR A 649 -16.15 -12.74 16.33
C THR A 649 -17.47 -13.28 15.77
N LEU A 650 -17.77 -14.57 15.96
CA LEU A 650 -18.98 -15.18 15.39
C LEU A 650 -20.23 -14.63 16.08
N ASP A 651 -20.19 -14.56 17.40
CA ASP A 651 -21.30 -14.03 18.20
C ASP A 651 -21.54 -12.55 17.93
N ILE A 652 -20.47 -11.75 17.82
CA ILE A 652 -20.57 -10.32 17.49
C ILE A 652 -21.13 -10.16 16.07
N SER A 653 -20.55 -10.81 15.05
CA SER A 653 -21.06 -10.73 13.68
C SER A 653 -22.52 -11.17 13.57
N ARG A 654 -22.95 -12.21 14.32
CA ARG A 654 -24.36 -12.65 14.35
C ARG A 654 -25.27 -11.61 14.97
N LYS A 655 -24.86 -10.93 16.05
CA LYS A 655 -25.64 -9.86 16.69
C LYS A 655 -25.85 -8.68 15.74
N LEU A 656 -24.78 -8.21 15.07
CA LEU A 656 -24.88 -7.16 14.05
C LEU A 656 -25.82 -7.57 12.92
N PHE A 657 -25.73 -8.83 12.46
CA PHE A 657 -26.61 -9.35 11.42
C PHE A 657 -28.09 -9.33 11.82
N LEU A 658 -28.42 -9.88 12.99
CA LEU A 658 -29.82 -9.91 13.45
C LEU A 658 -30.40 -8.51 13.67
N LYS A 659 -29.55 -7.52 13.96
CA LYS A 659 -29.98 -6.14 14.23
C LYS A 659 -30.12 -5.30 12.95
N TYR A 660 -29.23 -5.48 11.97
CA TYR A 660 -29.09 -4.56 10.85
C TYR A 660 -29.25 -5.16 9.45
N TYR A 661 -29.34 -6.49 9.32
CA TYR A 661 -29.58 -7.08 8.01
C TYR A 661 -30.90 -6.55 7.41
N PRO A 662 -30.89 -5.96 6.20
CA PRO A 662 -32.08 -5.33 5.61
C PRO A 662 -33.24 -6.27 5.28
#